data_AF-A0A7C6HE72-F1
#
_entry.id   AF-A0A7C6HE72-F1
#
_cell.length_a   1.000
_cell.length_b   1.000
_cell.length_c   1.000
_cell.angle_alpha   90.00
_cell.angle_beta   90.00
_cell.angle_gamma   90.00
#
_symmetry.space_group_name_H-M   'P 1'
#
loop_
_entity.id
_entity.type
_entity.pdbx_description
1 polymer ?
#
loop_
_entity_poly.entity_id
_entity_poly.type
_entity_poly.pdbx_seq_one_letter_code
_entity_poly.pdbx_strand_id
1 'polypeptide(L)'
;MSRTKDKAIHINDLRSLEQAADSEKNNFGVVLKRVKSRGSVLSYVSEKLRDDRKIVMEAIKNDPNAIRFASNRLRNDRKIVTEAIKNDPNAIRFASDCLRNDKEIALHALEKDIFSFQYLSENLQEDNNIGQYIIKRLEQNDKIKLNNYLLYKSSMFLVNKEIVLHRMSKNPKIISNASSKLKDDKSFMMQAIEITPTSYQYASKRLRDDKELLLKVLIHDFYAINYASEKLQKDNVVGMLLAKEYLKAGMTSSRNEVLLSNKGFVYEIAKLNGMIIEEANYKLRGVKQIVINAVKQNGLAFEFVAPSLRNDKDIALAAVNQNCFAFDFCSNALRDDFDIVSAVVIKNGMLLRKAGENMRNNEQVALMVVKQNADAFQFLSDQLRNQKHLALIAVAKNGLMLKYAGDSVRSDKFIVLEAIKQNGLALEFVDEGLKTSVEVVELAFYNRFISFKYADDSLKNDKKIIEKFVENCGLIVEYASMDIRNDKYIALKAVKNNGLALNYLSNKLKSDIDIVTCAVNENGESLQFASEELRNKKEIISLAAKHKYTNIKYAGKLFKSSVDYVLYIVNENGMYLQYEDLKWRDNKVVLFAAVKNNGLSLKYGSERLRCDKEVALAAIENNAYAYSYVCNDLKNDCDILDLYKKRKKIAI
;
A
#
# COMPACT_ATOMS: atom_id res chain seq x y z
N MET A 1 23.30 -105.01 36.74
CA MET A 1 24.15 -106.09 36.17
C MET A 1 23.82 -106.24 34.70
N SER A 2 24.85 -106.13 33.83
CA SER A 2 24.99 -106.80 32.52
C SER A 2 23.88 -106.61 31.45
N ARG A 3 24.12 -106.23 30.19
CA ARG A 3 25.33 -105.99 29.39
C ARG A 3 24.84 -105.33 28.07
N THR A 4 25.41 -104.17 27.75
CA THR A 4 25.93 -103.75 26.43
C THR A 4 25.40 -104.33 25.11
N LYS A 5 25.17 -103.37 24.20
CA LYS A 5 25.43 -103.37 22.73
C LYS A 5 24.36 -103.97 21.82
N ASP A 6 23.44 -103.09 21.40
CA ASP A 6 23.05 -102.99 19.98
C ASP A 6 23.08 -101.51 19.59
N LYS A 7 24.30 -101.05 19.24
CA LYS A 7 24.50 -99.84 18.43
C LYS A 7 24.33 -100.27 16.96
N ALA A 8 23.66 -99.40 16.21
CA ALA A 8 23.62 -99.34 14.75
C ALA A 8 22.63 -100.28 14.04
N ILE A 9 21.38 -99.81 13.95
CA ILE A 9 20.58 -99.98 12.72
C ILE A 9 20.30 -98.58 12.17
N HIS A 10 21.18 -98.17 11.26
CA HIS A 10 21.05 -97.16 10.19
C HIS A 10 19.65 -96.53 10.03
N ILE A 11 19.43 -95.22 10.20
CA ILE A 11 19.91 -94.11 9.33
C ILE A 11 20.47 -94.63 8.00
N ASN A 12 19.59 -95.12 7.12
CA ASN A 12 19.72 -95.13 5.66
C ASN A 12 18.48 -95.81 5.05
N ASP A 13 17.40 -95.04 4.83
CA ASP A 13 16.60 -95.11 3.59
C ASP A 13 15.60 -93.94 3.49
N LEU A 14 16.15 -92.75 3.29
CA LEU A 14 15.42 -91.60 2.74
C LEU A 14 16.05 -91.27 1.39
N ARG A 15 15.82 -92.12 0.39
CA ARG A 15 15.77 -91.59 -0.99
C ARG A 15 14.80 -90.42 -0.96
N SER A 16 15.23 -89.24 -1.40
CA SER A 16 14.28 -88.16 -1.64
C SER A 16 13.22 -88.70 -2.59
N LEU A 17 11.93 -88.50 -2.29
CA LEU A 17 10.85 -88.91 -3.20
C LEU A 17 10.99 -88.26 -4.59
N GLU A 18 11.82 -87.22 -4.71
CA GLU A 18 12.34 -86.67 -5.96
C GLU A 18 12.98 -87.75 -6.86
N GLN A 19 13.87 -88.58 -6.31
CA GLN A 19 14.67 -89.60 -7.01
C GLN A 19 14.09 -91.02 -6.91
N ALA A 20 12.95 -91.18 -6.24
CA ALA A 20 12.31 -92.48 -6.08
C ALA A 20 11.58 -92.93 -7.38
N ALA A 21 11.52 -94.25 -7.59
CA ALA A 21 10.78 -94.87 -8.70
C ALA A 21 9.27 -94.58 -8.61
N ASP A 22 8.57 -94.59 -9.76
CA ASP A 22 7.14 -94.27 -9.82
C ASP A 22 6.26 -95.20 -8.95
N SER A 23 6.70 -96.44 -8.75
CA SER A 23 6.03 -97.36 -7.82
C SER A 23 6.06 -96.87 -6.36
N GLU A 24 7.13 -96.21 -5.93
CA GLU A 24 7.24 -95.63 -4.58
C GLU A 24 6.46 -94.32 -4.44
N LYS A 25 6.43 -93.49 -5.50
CA LYS A 25 5.62 -92.25 -5.55
C LYS A 25 4.11 -92.52 -5.54
N ASN A 26 3.72 -93.74 -5.89
CA ASN A 26 2.34 -94.23 -5.89
C ASN A 26 1.98 -95.11 -4.67
N ASN A 27 2.94 -95.44 -3.81
CA ASN A 27 2.71 -96.33 -2.67
C ASN A 27 2.22 -95.54 -1.44
N PHE A 28 0.97 -95.80 -1.03
CA PHE A 28 0.34 -95.12 0.10
C PHE A 28 1.14 -95.19 1.41
N GLY A 29 1.66 -96.35 1.78
CA GLY A 29 2.39 -96.55 3.04
C GLY A 29 3.74 -95.83 3.06
N VAL A 30 4.47 -95.89 1.95
CA VAL A 30 5.77 -95.22 1.78
C VAL A 30 5.58 -93.70 1.78
N VAL A 31 4.61 -93.20 1.01
CA VAL A 31 4.29 -91.77 0.95
C VAL A 31 3.83 -91.26 2.32
N LEU A 32 2.94 -91.99 3.02
CA LEU A 32 2.43 -91.59 4.34
C LEU A 32 3.56 -91.45 5.37
N LYS A 33 4.55 -92.35 5.37
CA LYS A 33 5.72 -92.26 6.27
C LYS A 33 6.60 -91.04 5.95
N ARG A 34 6.72 -90.66 4.68
CA ARG A 34 7.57 -89.55 4.23
C ARG A 34 6.90 -88.17 4.38
N VAL A 35 5.59 -88.04 4.13
CA VAL A 35 4.88 -86.78 4.39
C VAL A 35 4.81 -86.44 5.89
N LYS A 36 4.87 -87.46 6.76
CA LYS A 36 5.01 -87.28 8.22
C LYS A 36 6.33 -86.64 8.63
N SER A 37 7.41 -86.83 7.89
CA SER A 37 8.70 -86.21 8.21
C SER A 37 8.90 -84.88 7.50
N ARG A 38 8.37 -84.71 6.29
CA ARG A 38 8.48 -83.48 5.50
C ARG A 38 7.26 -83.31 4.59
N GLY A 39 6.34 -82.41 4.92
CA GLY A 39 5.10 -82.26 4.16
C GLY A 39 5.30 -81.77 2.71
N SER A 40 6.37 -81.00 2.43
CA SER A 40 6.71 -80.56 1.07
C SER A 40 6.92 -81.70 0.06
N VAL A 41 7.16 -82.92 0.55
CA VAL A 41 7.26 -84.14 -0.25
C VAL A 41 6.02 -84.38 -1.12
N LEU A 42 4.87 -83.84 -0.72
CA LEU A 42 3.61 -83.92 -1.45
C LEU A 42 3.72 -83.44 -2.91
N SER A 43 4.68 -82.58 -3.26
CA SER A 43 4.90 -82.13 -4.65
C SER A 43 5.38 -83.23 -5.61
N TYR A 44 6.02 -84.29 -5.10
CA TYR A 44 6.62 -85.37 -5.90
C TYR A 44 5.76 -86.63 -5.97
N VAL A 45 4.57 -86.57 -5.36
CA VAL A 45 3.63 -87.67 -5.21
C VAL A 45 2.61 -87.64 -6.37
N SER A 46 2.08 -88.80 -6.76
CA SER A 46 1.11 -88.88 -7.85
C SER A 46 -0.18 -88.11 -7.55
N GLU A 47 -0.88 -87.69 -8.61
CA GLU A 47 -2.13 -86.92 -8.49
C GLU A 47 -3.19 -87.61 -7.62
N LYS A 48 -3.31 -88.93 -7.75
CA LYS A 48 -4.22 -89.74 -6.94
C LYS A 48 -3.95 -89.59 -5.44
N LEU A 49 -2.68 -89.60 -5.05
CA LEU A 49 -2.26 -89.47 -3.65
C LEU A 49 -2.22 -88.00 -3.18
N ARG A 50 -2.06 -87.03 -4.10
CA ARG A 50 -2.29 -85.59 -3.84
C ARG A 50 -3.78 -85.24 -3.69
N ASP A 51 -4.68 -86.13 -4.11
CA ASP A 51 -6.12 -86.08 -3.85
C ASP A 51 -6.55 -87.00 -2.68
N ASP A 52 -5.61 -87.73 -2.05
CA ASP A 52 -5.90 -88.53 -0.86
C ASP A 52 -5.95 -87.66 0.39
N ARG A 53 -7.13 -87.61 1.01
CA ARG A 53 -7.40 -86.78 2.19
C ARG A 53 -6.41 -87.06 3.34
N LYS A 54 -6.06 -88.33 3.58
CA LYS A 54 -5.25 -88.73 4.73
C LYS A 54 -3.78 -88.39 4.53
N ILE A 55 -3.25 -88.58 3.32
CA ILE A 55 -1.90 -88.16 2.95
C ILE A 55 -1.77 -86.64 3.06
N VAL A 56 -2.70 -85.88 2.47
CA VAL A 56 -2.67 -84.42 2.51
C VAL A 56 -2.80 -83.89 3.93
N MET A 57 -3.74 -84.43 4.72
CA MET A 57 -3.92 -84.04 6.13
C MET A 57 -2.65 -84.25 6.96
N GLU A 58 -1.93 -85.35 6.74
CA GLU A 58 -0.70 -85.62 7.48
C GLU A 58 0.48 -84.75 7.00
N ALA A 59 0.51 -84.39 5.72
CA ALA A 59 1.49 -83.44 5.17
C ALA A 59 1.33 -82.04 5.77
N ILE A 60 0.10 -81.51 5.83
CA ILE A 60 -0.16 -80.14 6.30
C ILE A 60 0.03 -79.95 7.80
N LYS A 61 -0.07 -81.02 8.60
CA LYS A 61 0.21 -80.96 10.05
C LYS A 61 1.66 -80.54 10.34
N ASN A 62 2.61 -80.95 9.50
CA ASN A 62 4.03 -80.65 9.66
C ASN A 62 4.51 -79.51 8.75
N ASP A 63 3.91 -79.33 7.57
CA ASP A 63 4.21 -78.23 6.64
C ASP A 63 2.90 -77.69 6.05
N PRO A 64 2.30 -76.65 6.65
CA PRO A 64 1.02 -76.09 6.22
C PRO A 64 1.00 -75.62 4.76
N ASN A 65 2.15 -75.17 4.22
CA ASN A 65 2.27 -74.72 2.85
C ASN A 65 2.22 -75.89 1.83
N ALA A 66 2.33 -77.14 2.29
CA ALA A 66 2.15 -78.33 1.45
C ALA A 66 0.75 -78.40 0.81
N ILE A 67 -0.26 -77.74 1.39
CA ILE A 67 -1.61 -77.67 0.83
C ILE A 67 -1.64 -77.13 -0.63
N ARG A 68 -0.65 -76.34 -1.05
CA ARG A 68 -0.52 -75.85 -2.43
C ARG A 68 -0.39 -76.97 -3.47
N PHE A 69 0.05 -78.15 -3.04
CA PHE A 69 0.21 -79.33 -3.89
C PHE A 69 -1.01 -80.24 -3.87
N ALA A 70 -1.98 -80.01 -2.98
CA ALA A 70 -3.19 -80.81 -2.92
C ALA A 70 -4.11 -80.52 -4.12
N SER A 71 -4.99 -81.48 -4.44
CA SER A 71 -5.99 -81.32 -5.51
C SER A 71 -6.93 -80.13 -5.27
N ASN A 72 -7.59 -79.64 -6.33
CA ASN A 72 -8.60 -78.58 -6.22
C ASN A 72 -9.73 -78.95 -5.25
N ARG A 73 -10.15 -80.23 -5.26
CA ARG A 73 -11.17 -80.76 -4.36
C ARG A 73 -10.76 -80.63 -2.91
N LEU A 74 -9.51 -80.98 -2.57
CA LEU A 74 -9.00 -80.91 -1.20
C LEU A 74 -8.64 -79.47 -0.77
N ARG A 75 -8.24 -78.60 -1.70
CA ARG A 75 -8.10 -77.15 -1.45
C ARG A 75 -9.46 -76.44 -1.26
N ASN A 76 -10.55 -77.10 -1.64
CA ASN A 76 -11.93 -76.71 -1.31
C ASN A 76 -12.50 -77.46 -0.10
N ASP A 77 -11.70 -78.27 0.60
CA ASP A 77 -12.15 -78.95 1.81
C ASP A 77 -11.94 -78.09 3.05
N ARG A 78 -13.05 -77.69 3.66
CA ARG A 78 -13.06 -76.81 4.83
C ARG A 78 -12.15 -77.31 5.96
N LYS A 79 -12.18 -78.61 6.29
CA LYS A 79 -11.39 -79.16 7.41
C LYS A 79 -9.89 -79.20 7.09
N ILE A 80 -9.51 -79.52 5.85
CA ILE A 80 -8.10 -79.49 5.41
C ILE A 80 -7.58 -78.06 5.49
N VAL A 81 -8.32 -77.09 4.94
CA VAL A 81 -7.92 -75.68 4.93
C VAL A 81 -7.82 -75.11 6.35
N THR A 82 -8.79 -75.40 7.23
CA THR A 82 -8.74 -74.94 8.63
C THR A 82 -7.55 -75.54 9.39
N GLU A 83 -7.21 -76.81 9.18
CA GLU A 83 -6.03 -77.41 9.82
C GLU A 83 -4.72 -76.79 9.32
N ALA A 84 -4.63 -76.42 8.03
CA ALA A 84 -3.47 -75.70 7.50
C ALA A 84 -3.36 -74.29 8.12
N ILE A 85 -4.47 -73.54 8.18
CA ILE A 85 -4.55 -72.19 8.78
C ILE A 85 -4.15 -72.18 10.25
N LYS A 86 -4.48 -73.26 10.98
CA LYS A 86 -4.17 -73.40 12.42
C LYS A 86 -2.68 -73.23 12.73
N ASN A 87 -1.82 -73.70 11.82
CA ASN A 87 -0.36 -73.68 11.96
C ASN A 87 0.31 -72.54 11.16
N ASP A 88 -0.22 -72.18 9.99
CA ASP A 88 0.20 -71.01 9.21
C ASP A 88 -1.04 -70.30 8.63
N PRO A 89 -1.44 -69.14 9.16
CA PRO A 89 -2.62 -68.42 8.70
C PRO A 89 -2.56 -68.00 7.23
N ASN A 90 -1.35 -67.83 6.68
CA ASN A 90 -1.16 -67.47 5.27
C ASN A 90 -1.38 -68.64 4.31
N ALA A 91 -1.54 -69.87 4.82
CA ALA A 91 -1.91 -71.03 4.02
C ALA A 91 -3.27 -70.86 3.32
N ILE A 92 -4.13 -69.95 3.79
CA ILE A 92 -5.41 -69.60 3.14
C ILE A 92 -5.24 -69.15 1.69
N ARG A 93 -4.07 -68.62 1.30
CA ARG A 93 -3.75 -68.22 -0.09
C ARG A 93 -3.83 -69.37 -1.10
N PHE A 94 -3.75 -70.60 -0.62
CA PHE A 94 -3.83 -71.81 -1.44
C PHE A 94 -5.21 -72.46 -1.43
N ALA A 95 -6.14 -71.99 -0.59
CA ALA A 95 -7.51 -72.48 -0.57
C ALA A 95 -8.25 -72.11 -1.87
N SER A 96 -9.36 -72.79 -2.15
CA SER A 96 -10.25 -72.44 -3.26
C SER A 96 -10.84 -71.04 -3.10
N ASP A 97 -11.29 -70.43 -4.20
CA ASP A 97 -11.96 -69.12 -4.17
C ASP A 97 -13.20 -69.11 -3.27
N CYS A 98 -13.94 -70.23 -3.23
CA CYS A 98 -15.07 -70.43 -2.34
C CYS A 98 -14.67 -70.30 -0.86
N LEU A 99 -13.57 -70.94 -0.45
CA LEU A 99 -13.10 -70.91 0.94
C LEU A 99 -12.34 -69.63 1.29
N ARG A 100 -11.69 -68.96 0.32
CA ARG A 100 -11.15 -67.60 0.51
C ARG A 100 -12.23 -66.53 0.63
N ASN A 101 -13.46 -66.86 0.23
CA ASN A 101 -14.66 -66.04 0.41
C ASN A 101 -15.56 -66.54 1.57
N ASP A 102 -15.14 -67.57 2.31
CA ASP A 102 -15.85 -68.04 3.50
C ASP A 102 -15.47 -67.16 4.70
N LYS A 103 -16.46 -66.44 5.24
CA LYS A 103 -16.26 -65.49 6.33
C LYS A 103 -15.78 -66.15 7.62
N GLU A 104 -16.23 -67.38 7.91
CA GLU A 104 -15.81 -68.09 9.11
C GLU A 104 -14.34 -68.51 8.99
N ILE A 105 -13.94 -69.07 7.84
CA ILE A 105 -12.53 -69.43 7.59
C ILE A 105 -11.63 -68.20 7.60
N ALA A 106 -12.08 -67.09 7.00
CA ALA A 106 -11.36 -65.82 7.01
C ALA A 106 -11.14 -65.30 8.44
N LEU A 107 -12.17 -65.32 9.29
CA LEU A 107 -12.03 -64.90 10.70
C LEU A 107 -11.07 -65.80 11.49
N HIS A 108 -11.06 -67.11 11.22
CA HIS A 108 -10.08 -68.03 11.84
C HIS A 108 -8.64 -67.69 11.43
N ALA A 109 -8.40 -67.34 10.17
CA ALA A 109 -7.08 -66.90 9.71
C ALA A 109 -6.68 -65.55 10.33
N LEU A 110 -7.58 -64.56 10.30
CA LEU A 110 -7.35 -63.22 10.83
C LEU A 110 -7.18 -63.18 12.36
N GLU A 111 -7.81 -64.09 13.09
CA GLU A 111 -7.60 -64.27 14.53
C GLU A 111 -6.14 -64.58 14.86
N LYS A 112 -5.49 -65.38 14.03
CA LYS A 112 -4.10 -65.81 14.23
C LYS A 112 -3.12 -64.77 13.70
N ASP A 113 -3.36 -64.28 12.48
CA ASP A 113 -2.53 -63.25 11.86
C ASP A 113 -3.38 -62.33 10.95
N ILE A 114 -3.45 -61.05 11.31
CA ILE A 114 -4.16 -60.02 10.53
C ILE A 114 -3.54 -59.80 9.14
N PHE A 115 -2.26 -60.16 8.93
CA PHE A 115 -1.60 -60.04 7.63
C PHE A 115 -2.09 -61.08 6.62
N SER A 116 -2.84 -62.10 7.06
CA SER A 116 -3.55 -63.04 6.18
C SER A 116 -4.67 -62.38 5.36
N PHE A 117 -5.09 -61.16 5.74
CA PHE A 117 -6.06 -60.34 5.03
C PHE A 117 -5.77 -60.21 3.52
N GLN A 118 -4.50 -60.07 3.13
CA GLN A 118 -4.10 -59.92 1.72
C GLN A 118 -4.45 -61.14 0.84
N TYR A 119 -4.72 -62.30 1.45
CA TYR A 119 -4.99 -63.55 0.76
C TYR A 119 -6.49 -63.90 0.70
N LEU A 120 -7.33 -63.13 1.39
CA LEU A 120 -8.79 -63.27 1.30
C LEU A 120 -9.28 -62.89 -0.11
N SER A 121 -10.50 -63.32 -0.44
CA SER A 121 -11.18 -62.85 -1.64
C SER A 121 -11.43 -61.33 -1.61
N GLU A 122 -11.54 -60.70 -2.78
CA GLU A 122 -11.81 -59.26 -2.91
C GLU A 122 -13.09 -58.85 -2.14
N ASN A 123 -14.15 -59.68 -2.21
CA ASN A 123 -15.39 -59.44 -1.50
C ASN A 123 -15.20 -59.35 0.02
N LEU A 124 -14.42 -60.26 0.62
CA LEU A 124 -14.14 -60.21 2.05
C LEU A 124 -13.11 -59.14 2.43
N GLN A 125 -12.22 -58.76 1.51
CA GLN A 125 -11.34 -57.62 1.72
C GLN A 125 -12.12 -56.30 1.77
N GLU A 126 -13.24 -56.21 1.07
CA GLU A 126 -14.13 -55.04 1.10
C GLU A 126 -15.22 -55.11 2.18
N ASP A 127 -15.40 -56.27 2.85
CA ASP A 127 -16.45 -56.46 3.86
C ASP A 127 -16.21 -55.58 5.11
N ASN A 128 -17.24 -54.82 5.50
CA ASN A 128 -17.17 -53.91 6.65
C ASN A 128 -16.97 -54.64 7.97
N ASN A 129 -17.54 -55.84 8.16
CA ASN A 129 -17.39 -56.59 9.41
C ASN A 129 -15.97 -57.14 9.56
N ILE A 130 -15.36 -57.59 8.46
CA ILE A 130 -13.95 -57.96 8.43
C ILE A 130 -13.09 -56.74 8.79
N GLY A 131 -13.38 -55.58 8.20
CA GLY A 131 -12.70 -54.32 8.52
C GLY A 131 -12.80 -53.95 10.01
N GLN A 132 -14.02 -53.96 10.57
CA GLN A 132 -14.27 -53.68 11.99
C GLN A 132 -13.62 -54.70 12.93
N TYR A 133 -13.63 -55.97 12.56
CA TYR A 133 -12.92 -57.02 13.31
C TYR A 133 -11.43 -56.74 13.39
N ILE A 134 -10.81 -56.38 12.26
CA ILE A 134 -9.39 -56.00 12.21
C ILE A 134 -9.14 -54.77 13.07
N ILE A 135 -9.95 -53.71 12.97
CA ILE A 135 -9.83 -52.50 13.79
C ILE A 135 -9.87 -52.84 15.29
N LYS A 136 -10.86 -53.62 15.73
CA LYS A 136 -11.00 -54.05 17.13
C LYS A 136 -9.77 -54.82 17.61
N ARG A 137 -9.24 -55.73 16.79
CA ARG A 137 -8.01 -56.48 17.10
C ARG A 137 -6.78 -55.57 17.18
N LEU A 138 -6.71 -54.55 16.32
CA LEU A 138 -5.63 -53.55 16.34
C LEU A 138 -5.65 -52.70 17.62
N GLU A 139 -6.84 -52.36 18.14
CA GLU A 139 -7.00 -51.55 19.34
C GLU A 139 -6.69 -52.31 20.64
N GLN A 140 -6.96 -53.62 20.67
CA GLN A 140 -6.85 -54.47 21.87
C GLN A 140 -5.44 -54.98 22.18
N ASN A 141 -4.46 -54.85 21.26
CA ASN A 141 -3.18 -55.56 21.36
C ASN A 141 -1.97 -54.60 21.46
N ASP A 142 -1.40 -54.45 22.67
CA ASP A 142 -0.30 -53.52 22.95
C ASP A 142 1.01 -53.85 22.19
N LYS A 143 1.24 -55.11 21.76
CA LYS A 143 2.38 -55.47 20.89
C LYS A 143 2.22 -54.99 19.45
N ILE A 144 0.98 -54.82 18.98
CA ILE A 144 0.69 -54.30 17.63
C ILE A 144 0.78 -52.77 17.61
N LYS A 145 0.53 -52.09 18.75
CA LYS A 145 0.81 -50.65 18.92
C LYS A 145 2.27 -50.28 18.61
N LEU A 146 3.23 -51.15 18.93
CA LEU A 146 4.67 -50.91 18.67
C LEU A 146 5.00 -50.92 17.16
N ASN A 147 4.20 -51.63 16.35
CA ASN A 147 4.41 -51.81 14.91
C ASN A 147 3.51 -50.91 14.04
N ASN A 148 3.01 -49.81 14.62
CA ASN A 148 2.23 -48.79 13.92
C ASN A 148 2.86 -48.42 12.55
N TYR A 149 4.18 -48.32 12.47
CA TYR A 149 4.89 -47.91 11.26
C TYR A 149 4.70 -48.84 10.03
N LEU A 150 4.74 -50.17 10.21
CA LEU A 150 4.54 -51.13 9.10
C LEU A 150 3.07 -51.21 8.67
N LEU A 151 2.16 -51.08 9.64
CA LEU A 151 0.71 -51.08 9.42
C LEU A 151 0.22 -49.86 8.63
N TYR A 152 0.73 -48.66 8.95
CA TYR A 152 0.38 -47.42 8.23
C TYR A 152 0.88 -47.38 6.79
N LYS A 153 1.92 -48.17 6.47
CA LYS A 153 2.53 -48.20 5.13
C LYS A 153 2.03 -49.36 4.26
N SER A 154 1.38 -50.37 4.85
CA SER A 154 0.91 -51.53 4.11
C SER A 154 -0.28 -51.19 3.23
N SER A 155 -0.08 -51.27 1.91
CA SER A 155 -1.08 -50.99 0.89
C SER A 155 -2.25 -51.97 0.88
N MET A 156 -2.06 -53.18 1.42
CA MET A 156 -3.10 -54.22 1.39
C MET A 156 -4.37 -53.81 2.13
N PHE A 157 -4.28 -52.97 3.17
CA PHE A 157 -5.45 -52.54 3.95
C PHE A 157 -6.19 -51.35 3.33
N LEU A 158 -5.68 -50.77 2.24
CA LEU A 158 -6.20 -49.54 1.63
C LEU A 158 -7.36 -49.79 0.65
N VAL A 159 -7.86 -51.03 0.60
CA VAL A 159 -9.04 -51.46 -0.15
C VAL A 159 -10.30 -51.49 0.72
N ASN A 160 -10.17 -51.59 2.05
CA ASN A 160 -11.31 -51.69 2.96
C ASN A 160 -11.72 -50.31 3.50
N LYS A 161 -12.99 -49.96 3.30
CA LYS A 161 -13.58 -48.67 3.70
C LYS A 161 -13.35 -48.36 5.19
N GLU A 162 -13.75 -49.27 6.06
CA GLU A 162 -13.72 -49.08 7.53
C GLU A 162 -12.29 -48.87 8.03
N ILE A 163 -11.35 -49.68 7.54
CA ILE A 163 -9.94 -49.57 7.93
C ILE A 163 -9.35 -48.23 7.49
N VAL A 164 -9.66 -47.78 6.26
CA VAL A 164 -9.17 -46.49 5.76
C VAL A 164 -9.73 -45.33 6.57
N LEU A 165 -11.04 -45.31 6.87
CA LEU A 165 -11.66 -44.25 7.69
C LEU A 165 -11.11 -44.21 9.12
N HIS A 166 -10.94 -45.38 9.76
CA HIS A 166 -10.32 -45.47 11.07
C HIS A 166 -8.87 -44.95 11.07
N ARG A 167 -8.12 -45.16 9.99
CA ARG A 167 -6.76 -44.62 9.86
C ARG A 167 -6.77 -43.12 9.58
N MET A 168 -7.73 -42.62 8.81
CA MET A 168 -7.87 -41.20 8.52
C MET A 168 -8.10 -40.37 9.79
N SER A 169 -8.86 -40.88 10.77
CA SER A 169 -9.05 -40.17 12.05
C SER A 169 -7.75 -39.94 12.83
N LYS A 170 -6.70 -40.74 12.54
CA LYS A 170 -5.36 -40.60 13.14
C LYS A 170 -4.38 -39.86 12.22
N ASN A 171 -4.44 -40.11 10.91
CA ASN A 171 -3.62 -39.47 9.90
C ASN A 171 -4.44 -39.26 8.60
N PRO A 172 -5.02 -38.06 8.41
CA PRO A 172 -5.89 -37.78 7.27
C PRO A 172 -5.24 -37.96 5.90
N LYS A 173 -3.90 -37.81 5.79
CA LYS A 173 -3.18 -37.90 4.52
C LYS A 173 -3.23 -39.29 3.89
N ILE A 174 -3.60 -40.33 4.65
CA ILE A 174 -3.64 -41.71 4.15
C ILE A 174 -4.62 -41.93 3.00
N ILE A 175 -5.64 -41.07 2.87
CA ILE A 175 -6.62 -41.13 1.79
C ILE A 175 -5.96 -41.05 0.40
N SER A 176 -4.80 -40.38 0.27
CA SER A 176 -4.06 -40.32 -0.99
C SER A 176 -3.70 -41.72 -1.52
N ASN A 177 -3.60 -42.70 -0.62
CA ASN A 177 -3.20 -44.06 -0.93
C ASN A 177 -4.40 -45.03 -0.98
N ALA A 178 -5.62 -44.58 -0.67
CA ALA A 178 -6.84 -45.38 -0.79
C ALA A 178 -7.02 -45.88 -2.23
N SER A 179 -7.65 -47.04 -2.38
CA SER A 179 -7.92 -47.64 -3.70
C SER A 179 -8.74 -46.69 -4.59
N SER A 180 -8.58 -46.80 -5.91
CA SER A 180 -9.38 -46.03 -6.87
C SER A 180 -10.88 -46.29 -6.72
N LYS A 181 -11.26 -47.54 -6.39
CA LYS A 181 -12.64 -47.95 -6.12
C LYS A 181 -13.21 -47.21 -4.90
N LEU A 182 -12.47 -47.12 -3.80
CA LEU A 182 -12.90 -46.32 -2.63
C LEU A 182 -13.00 -44.83 -2.98
N LYS A 183 -12.02 -44.27 -3.68
CA LYS A 183 -12.05 -42.86 -4.11
C LYS A 183 -13.18 -42.52 -5.08
N ASP A 184 -13.80 -43.52 -5.71
CA ASP A 184 -14.99 -43.38 -6.56
C ASP A 184 -16.31 -43.72 -5.82
N ASP A 185 -16.24 -44.22 -4.59
CA ASP A 185 -17.39 -44.50 -3.74
C ASP A 185 -17.87 -43.22 -3.02
N LYS A 186 -19.10 -42.78 -3.33
CA LYS A 186 -19.69 -41.55 -2.77
C LYS A 186 -19.89 -41.64 -1.25
N SER A 187 -20.31 -42.81 -0.73
CA SER A 187 -20.53 -43.01 0.71
C SER A 187 -19.22 -42.93 1.49
N PHE A 188 -18.17 -43.57 0.98
CA PHE A 188 -16.83 -43.43 1.55
C PHE A 188 -16.33 -41.99 1.49
N MET A 189 -16.42 -41.33 0.33
CA MET A 189 -15.94 -39.96 0.20
C MET A 189 -16.68 -38.97 1.11
N MET A 190 -17.99 -39.14 1.29
CA MET A 190 -18.78 -38.35 2.25
C MET A 190 -18.22 -38.47 3.68
N GLN A 191 -18.00 -39.70 4.17
CA GLN A 191 -17.45 -39.93 5.50
C GLN A 191 -16.00 -39.42 5.62
N ALA A 192 -15.21 -39.58 4.56
CA ALA A 192 -13.84 -39.08 4.49
C ALA A 192 -13.78 -37.53 4.57
N ILE A 193 -14.71 -36.84 3.93
CA ILE A 193 -14.86 -35.37 3.97
C ILE A 193 -15.29 -34.90 5.36
N GLU A 194 -16.19 -35.63 6.02
CA GLU A 194 -16.59 -35.33 7.40
C GLU A 194 -15.41 -35.40 8.38
N ILE A 195 -14.49 -36.36 8.18
CA ILE A 195 -13.24 -36.43 8.97
C ILE A 195 -12.31 -35.28 8.60
N THR A 196 -12.10 -35.01 7.31
CA THR A 196 -11.22 -33.95 6.83
C THR A 196 -11.69 -33.44 5.47
N PRO A 197 -12.16 -32.17 5.37
CA PRO A 197 -12.71 -31.62 4.12
C PRO A 197 -11.75 -31.65 2.91
N THR A 198 -10.44 -31.51 3.15
CA THR A 198 -9.41 -31.56 2.09
C THR A 198 -9.32 -32.93 1.40
N SER A 199 -10.00 -33.96 1.92
CA SER A 199 -10.17 -35.27 1.29
C SER A 199 -10.80 -35.19 -0.10
N TYR A 200 -11.62 -34.16 -0.37
CA TYR A 200 -12.28 -33.96 -1.67
C TYR A 200 -11.30 -33.97 -2.85
N GLN A 201 -10.07 -33.47 -2.68
CA GLN A 201 -9.06 -33.44 -3.75
C GLN A 201 -8.69 -34.84 -4.28
N TYR A 202 -8.87 -35.88 -3.48
CA TYR A 202 -8.53 -37.27 -3.81
C TYR A 202 -9.70 -38.04 -4.40
N ALA A 203 -10.91 -37.46 -4.42
CA ALA A 203 -12.07 -38.09 -5.02
C ALA A 203 -11.86 -38.31 -6.52
N SER A 204 -12.54 -39.32 -7.06
CA SER A 204 -12.52 -39.61 -8.48
C SER A 204 -13.00 -38.40 -9.30
N LYS A 205 -12.64 -38.36 -10.59
CA LYS A 205 -13.10 -37.29 -11.49
C LYS A 205 -14.63 -37.19 -11.53
N ARG A 206 -15.33 -38.33 -11.46
CA ARG A 206 -16.79 -38.42 -11.41
C ARG A 206 -17.35 -37.73 -10.15
N LEU A 207 -16.80 -38.04 -8.98
CA LEU A 207 -17.25 -37.45 -7.73
C LEU A 207 -16.84 -35.98 -7.58
N ARG A 208 -15.74 -35.54 -8.20
CA ARG A 208 -15.38 -34.11 -8.28
C ARG A 208 -16.24 -33.30 -9.25
N ASP A 209 -17.15 -33.96 -9.98
CA ASP A 209 -18.24 -33.35 -10.76
C ASP A 209 -19.61 -33.54 -10.08
N ASP A 210 -19.66 -34.07 -8.85
CA ASP A 210 -20.88 -34.17 -8.04
C ASP A 210 -21.13 -32.84 -7.30
N LYS A 211 -22.18 -32.12 -7.74
CA LYS A 211 -22.56 -30.83 -7.16
C LYS A 211 -22.96 -30.93 -5.69
N GLU A 212 -23.66 -31.98 -5.28
CA GLU A 212 -24.12 -32.14 -3.90
C GLU A 212 -22.92 -32.34 -2.96
N LEU A 213 -21.97 -33.18 -3.39
CA LEU A 213 -20.73 -33.42 -2.66
C LEU A 213 -19.91 -32.13 -2.53
N LEU A 214 -19.74 -31.38 -3.63
CA LEU A 214 -19.00 -30.12 -3.62
C LEU A 214 -19.64 -29.10 -2.67
N LEU A 215 -20.96 -28.88 -2.74
CA LEU A 215 -21.64 -27.89 -1.90
C LEU A 215 -21.45 -28.17 -0.40
N LYS A 216 -21.42 -29.44 0.02
CA LYS A 216 -21.15 -29.81 1.42
C LYS A 216 -19.70 -29.50 1.83
N VAL A 217 -18.74 -29.72 0.94
CA VAL A 217 -17.32 -29.45 1.23
C VAL A 217 -17.05 -27.95 1.33
N LEU A 218 -17.64 -27.14 0.44
CA LEU A 218 -17.32 -25.70 0.34
C LEU A 218 -17.63 -24.90 1.61
N ILE A 219 -18.53 -25.37 2.46
CA ILE A 219 -18.86 -24.74 3.75
C ILE A 219 -17.69 -24.85 4.74
N HIS A 220 -16.88 -25.90 4.61
CA HIS A 220 -15.77 -26.19 5.52
C HIS A 220 -14.39 -25.94 4.88
N ASP A 221 -14.29 -26.11 3.56
CA ASP A 221 -13.08 -25.89 2.78
C ASP A 221 -13.44 -25.34 1.39
N PHE A 222 -13.45 -24.01 1.28
CA PHE A 222 -13.74 -23.34 0.02
C PHE A 222 -12.63 -23.53 -1.03
N TYR A 223 -11.41 -23.96 -0.66
CA TYR A 223 -10.35 -24.26 -1.62
C TYR A 223 -10.63 -25.55 -2.43
N ALA A 224 -11.57 -26.37 -1.96
CA ALA A 224 -12.04 -27.56 -2.67
C ALA A 224 -12.53 -27.25 -4.10
N ILE A 225 -12.97 -26.01 -4.35
CA ILE A 225 -13.39 -25.55 -5.67
C ILE A 225 -12.32 -25.73 -6.76
N ASN A 226 -11.04 -25.62 -6.40
CA ASN A 226 -9.92 -25.76 -7.36
C ASN A 226 -9.77 -27.18 -7.89
N TYR A 227 -10.35 -28.17 -7.20
CA TYR A 227 -10.34 -29.57 -7.63
C TYR A 227 -11.62 -29.98 -8.37
N ALA A 228 -12.68 -29.17 -8.29
CA ALA A 228 -13.94 -29.42 -8.97
C ALA A 228 -13.81 -29.23 -10.48
N SER A 229 -14.73 -29.84 -11.23
CA SER A 229 -14.80 -29.63 -12.68
C SER A 229 -15.05 -28.16 -13.03
N GLU A 230 -14.56 -27.71 -14.19
CA GLU A 230 -14.82 -26.36 -14.69
C GLU A 230 -16.33 -26.07 -14.84
N LYS A 231 -17.12 -27.11 -15.16
CA LYS A 231 -18.58 -27.06 -15.21
C LYS A 231 -19.16 -26.61 -13.86
N LEU A 232 -18.71 -27.20 -12.75
CA LEU A 232 -19.16 -26.80 -11.42
C LEU A 232 -18.58 -25.46 -10.98
N GLN A 233 -17.34 -25.13 -11.37
CA GLN A 233 -16.75 -23.81 -11.10
C GLN A 233 -17.53 -22.67 -11.79
N LYS A 234 -18.17 -22.95 -12.94
CA LYS A 234 -19.05 -22.01 -13.66
C LYS A 234 -20.50 -22.04 -13.20
N ASP A 235 -20.89 -22.97 -12.31
CA ASP A 235 -22.25 -23.05 -11.79
C ASP A 235 -22.55 -21.86 -10.87
N ASN A 236 -23.65 -21.15 -11.13
CA ASN A 236 -23.98 -19.93 -10.40
C ASN A 236 -24.29 -20.20 -8.91
N VAL A 237 -24.93 -21.33 -8.58
CA VAL A 237 -25.27 -21.66 -7.17
C VAL A 237 -24.00 -21.95 -6.40
N VAL A 238 -23.08 -22.70 -7.00
CA VAL A 238 -21.74 -22.95 -6.43
C VAL A 238 -21.00 -21.63 -6.22
N GLY A 239 -20.98 -20.75 -7.23
CA GLY A 239 -20.33 -19.45 -7.16
C GLY A 239 -20.90 -18.55 -6.06
N MET A 240 -22.23 -18.49 -5.91
CA MET A 240 -22.88 -17.69 -4.86
C MET A 240 -22.58 -18.21 -3.45
N LEU A 241 -22.60 -19.53 -3.24
CA LEU A 241 -22.22 -20.12 -1.94
C LEU A 241 -20.74 -19.82 -1.64
N LEU A 242 -19.87 -20.05 -2.62
CA LEU A 242 -18.44 -19.82 -2.47
C LEU A 242 -18.12 -18.37 -2.12
N ALA A 243 -18.77 -17.41 -2.78
CA ALA A 243 -18.60 -16.00 -2.49
C ALA A 243 -18.97 -15.66 -1.04
N LYS A 244 -20.04 -16.24 -0.50
CA LYS A 244 -20.43 -16.05 0.90
C LYS A 244 -19.35 -16.55 1.87
N GLU A 245 -18.77 -17.72 1.60
CA GLU A 245 -17.69 -18.26 2.44
C GLU A 245 -16.38 -17.45 2.31
N TYR A 246 -16.04 -16.96 1.11
CA TYR A 246 -14.92 -16.03 0.91
C TYR A 246 -15.09 -14.76 1.74
N LEU A 247 -16.29 -14.16 1.69
CA LEU A 247 -16.58 -12.94 2.44
C LEU A 247 -16.50 -13.16 3.95
N LYS A 248 -16.97 -14.31 4.47
CA LYS A 248 -16.80 -14.69 5.88
C LYS A 248 -15.32 -14.81 6.28
N ALA A 249 -14.47 -15.26 5.36
CA ALA A 249 -13.02 -15.34 5.56
C ALA A 249 -12.30 -13.98 5.38
N GLY A 250 -13.03 -12.88 5.15
CA GLY A 250 -12.47 -11.55 4.91
C GLY A 250 -11.89 -11.37 3.50
N MET A 251 -12.09 -12.32 2.59
CA MET A 251 -11.62 -12.26 1.22
C MET A 251 -12.63 -11.54 0.33
N THR A 252 -12.18 -10.55 -0.42
CA THR A 252 -13.02 -9.72 -1.32
C THR A 252 -12.67 -9.89 -2.79
N SER A 253 -11.78 -10.82 -3.13
CA SER A 253 -11.49 -11.25 -4.51
C SER A 253 -10.88 -12.67 -4.55
N SER A 254 -10.67 -13.19 -5.75
CA SER A 254 -10.07 -14.50 -6.03
C SER A 254 -9.03 -14.41 -7.14
N ARG A 255 -7.94 -15.18 -7.03
CA ARG A 255 -6.95 -15.34 -8.11
C ARG A 255 -7.38 -16.36 -9.16
N ASN A 256 -8.51 -17.05 -8.97
CA ASN A 256 -9.01 -18.04 -9.91
C ASN A 256 -9.86 -17.35 -11.00
N GLU A 257 -9.32 -17.31 -12.22
CA GLU A 257 -9.95 -16.66 -13.39
C GLU A 257 -11.32 -17.26 -13.77
N VAL A 258 -11.53 -18.56 -13.50
CA VAL A 258 -12.81 -19.23 -13.74
C VAL A 258 -13.87 -18.68 -12.80
N LEU A 259 -13.51 -18.40 -11.54
CA LEU A 259 -14.41 -17.76 -10.57
C LEU A 259 -14.67 -16.30 -10.89
N LEU A 260 -13.68 -15.56 -11.38
CA LEU A 260 -13.85 -14.19 -11.89
C LEU A 260 -14.70 -14.14 -13.18
N SER A 261 -14.95 -15.30 -13.80
CA SER A 261 -15.90 -15.48 -14.91
C SER A 261 -17.26 -16.02 -14.45
N ASN A 262 -17.43 -16.39 -13.18
CA ASN A 262 -18.68 -16.89 -12.61
C ASN A 262 -19.58 -15.72 -12.18
N LYS A 263 -20.75 -15.62 -12.83
CA LYS A 263 -21.73 -14.55 -12.57
C LYS A 263 -22.20 -14.52 -11.11
N GLY A 264 -22.52 -15.69 -10.55
CA GLY A 264 -23.00 -15.81 -9.17
C GLY A 264 -21.96 -15.37 -8.13
N PHE A 265 -20.70 -15.76 -8.35
CA PHE A 265 -19.58 -15.37 -7.49
C PHE A 265 -19.36 -13.86 -7.52
N VAL A 266 -19.13 -13.29 -8.72
CA VAL A 266 -18.87 -11.85 -8.88
C VAL A 266 -20.05 -11.00 -8.40
N TYR A 267 -21.30 -11.45 -8.62
CA TYR A 267 -22.49 -10.75 -8.15
C TYR A 267 -22.54 -10.60 -6.63
N GLU A 268 -22.24 -11.66 -5.87
CA GLU A 268 -22.25 -11.60 -4.40
C GLU A 268 -21.07 -10.78 -3.86
N ILE A 269 -19.87 -10.93 -4.43
CA ILE A 269 -18.71 -10.11 -4.04
C ILE A 269 -18.96 -8.62 -4.33
N ALA A 270 -19.56 -8.28 -5.48
CA ALA A 270 -19.85 -6.90 -5.88
C ALA A 270 -20.79 -6.16 -4.91
N LYS A 271 -21.55 -6.88 -4.07
CA LYS A 271 -22.37 -6.26 -3.03
C LYS A 271 -21.56 -5.64 -1.90
N LEU A 272 -20.29 -6.02 -1.74
CA LEU A 272 -19.40 -5.52 -0.68
C LEU A 272 -18.11 -4.89 -1.21
N ASN A 273 -17.59 -5.38 -2.35
CA ASN A 273 -16.40 -4.83 -3.00
C ASN A 273 -16.73 -4.40 -4.43
N GLY A 274 -16.87 -3.10 -4.66
CA GLY A 274 -17.16 -2.56 -5.99
C GLY A 274 -16.05 -2.76 -7.01
N MET A 275 -14.78 -2.86 -6.58
CA MET A 275 -13.64 -2.99 -7.49
C MET A 275 -13.50 -4.39 -8.09
N ILE A 276 -14.30 -5.38 -7.64
CA ILE A 276 -14.31 -6.71 -8.25
C ILE A 276 -14.62 -6.66 -9.75
N ILE A 277 -15.29 -5.60 -10.24
CA ILE A 277 -15.59 -5.41 -11.66
C ILE A 277 -14.33 -5.26 -12.52
N GLU A 278 -13.25 -4.71 -11.97
CA GLU A 278 -11.96 -4.57 -12.66
C GLU A 278 -11.35 -5.95 -12.92
N GLU A 279 -11.42 -6.84 -11.94
CA GLU A 279 -10.88 -8.20 -12.02
C GLU A 279 -11.83 -9.15 -12.76
N ALA A 280 -13.14 -8.86 -12.76
CA ALA A 280 -14.14 -9.67 -13.41
C ALA A 280 -13.92 -9.78 -14.92
N ASN A 281 -14.29 -10.94 -15.47
CA ASN A 281 -14.30 -11.19 -16.90
C ASN A 281 -15.07 -10.08 -17.65
N TYR A 282 -14.56 -9.62 -18.79
CA TYR A 282 -15.13 -8.51 -19.55
C TYR A 282 -16.63 -8.67 -19.87
N LYS A 283 -17.10 -9.92 -20.03
CA LYS A 283 -18.53 -10.22 -20.27
C LYS A 283 -19.42 -9.84 -19.07
N LEU A 284 -18.90 -9.96 -17.85
CA LEU A 284 -19.63 -9.63 -16.62
C LEU A 284 -19.69 -8.11 -16.37
N ARG A 285 -18.75 -7.34 -16.93
CA ARG A 285 -18.76 -5.87 -16.87
C ARG A 285 -19.94 -5.23 -17.64
N GLY A 286 -20.62 -6.02 -18.47
CA GLY A 286 -21.87 -5.65 -19.15
C GLY A 286 -23.14 -6.17 -18.48
N VAL A 287 -23.05 -6.79 -17.29
CA VAL A 287 -24.21 -7.30 -16.56
C VAL A 287 -24.73 -6.23 -15.61
N LYS A 288 -25.85 -5.57 -15.98
CA LYS A 288 -26.44 -4.44 -15.24
C LYS A 288 -26.54 -4.68 -13.73
N GLN A 289 -26.95 -5.87 -13.31
CA GLN A 289 -27.14 -6.20 -11.90
C GLN A 289 -25.82 -6.34 -11.10
N ILE A 290 -24.72 -6.73 -11.73
CA ILE A 290 -23.38 -6.73 -11.11
C ILE A 290 -22.86 -5.31 -11.05
N VAL A 291 -22.95 -4.61 -12.18
CA VAL A 291 -22.49 -3.22 -12.33
C VAL A 291 -23.16 -2.30 -11.31
N ILE A 292 -24.48 -2.38 -11.14
CA ILE A 292 -25.20 -1.51 -10.20
C ILE A 292 -24.78 -1.74 -8.75
N ASN A 293 -24.50 -2.99 -8.35
CA ASN A 293 -23.98 -3.30 -7.03
C ASN A 293 -22.57 -2.72 -6.88
N ALA A 294 -21.72 -2.92 -7.91
CA ALA A 294 -20.35 -2.46 -7.90
C ALA A 294 -20.24 -0.94 -7.75
N VAL A 295 -20.98 -0.16 -8.57
CA VAL A 295 -20.92 1.31 -8.53
C VAL A 295 -21.54 1.91 -7.28
N LYS A 296 -22.53 1.23 -6.68
CA LYS A 296 -23.09 1.62 -5.38
C LYS A 296 -22.10 1.46 -4.24
N GLN A 297 -21.20 0.48 -4.33
CA GLN A 297 -20.13 0.29 -3.34
C GLN A 297 -18.92 1.19 -3.61
N ASN A 298 -18.53 1.37 -4.87
CA ASN A 298 -17.46 2.27 -5.28
C ASN A 298 -17.80 2.94 -6.62
N GLY A 299 -18.06 4.24 -6.63
CA GLY A 299 -18.45 4.98 -7.84
C GLY A 299 -17.40 4.96 -8.94
N LEU A 300 -16.10 4.84 -8.58
CA LEU A 300 -15.01 4.73 -9.57
C LEU A 300 -15.01 3.39 -10.31
N ALA A 301 -15.73 2.37 -9.80
CA ALA A 301 -15.94 1.12 -10.52
C ALA A 301 -16.62 1.34 -11.88
N PHE A 302 -17.28 2.49 -12.09
CA PHE A 302 -17.88 2.89 -13.35
C PHE A 302 -16.87 2.98 -14.50
N GLU A 303 -15.58 3.23 -14.21
CA GLU A 303 -14.50 3.19 -15.19
C GLU A 303 -14.42 1.86 -15.95
N PHE A 304 -14.66 0.74 -15.28
CA PHE A 304 -14.52 -0.59 -15.86
C PHE A 304 -15.80 -1.12 -16.50
N VAL A 305 -16.92 -0.41 -16.35
CA VAL A 305 -18.22 -0.81 -16.91
C VAL A 305 -18.13 -0.89 -18.43
N ALA A 306 -18.77 -1.91 -19.01
CA ALA A 306 -18.76 -2.10 -20.46
C ALA A 306 -19.36 -0.88 -21.18
N PRO A 307 -18.83 -0.47 -22.36
CA PRO A 307 -19.31 0.71 -23.07
C PRO A 307 -20.82 0.73 -23.32
N SER A 308 -21.45 -0.43 -23.53
CA SER A 308 -22.90 -0.57 -23.72
C SER A 308 -23.73 -0.09 -22.53
N LEU A 309 -23.17 -0.10 -21.32
CA LEU A 309 -23.84 0.33 -20.09
C LEU A 309 -23.36 1.69 -19.57
N ARG A 310 -22.31 2.29 -20.14
CA ARG A 310 -21.86 3.64 -19.75
C ARG A 310 -22.81 4.75 -20.18
N ASN A 311 -23.79 4.44 -21.04
CA ASN A 311 -24.90 5.33 -21.40
C ASN A 311 -26.15 5.09 -20.55
N ASP A 312 -26.16 4.08 -19.67
CA ASP A 312 -27.31 3.81 -18.80
C ASP A 312 -27.37 4.85 -17.68
N LYS A 313 -28.42 5.67 -17.70
CA LYS A 313 -28.62 6.79 -16.77
C LYS A 313 -28.70 6.33 -15.32
N ASP A 314 -29.35 5.20 -15.02
CA ASP A 314 -29.50 4.72 -13.64
C ASP A 314 -28.15 4.33 -13.04
N ILE A 315 -27.32 3.65 -13.84
CA ILE A 315 -25.99 3.22 -13.42
C ILE A 315 -25.08 4.43 -13.22
N ALA A 316 -25.06 5.35 -14.19
CA ALA A 316 -24.26 6.55 -14.10
C ALA A 316 -24.69 7.41 -12.90
N LEU A 317 -25.99 7.59 -12.68
CA LEU A 317 -26.53 8.33 -11.54
C LEU A 317 -26.13 7.68 -10.21
N ALA A 318 -26.22 6.35 -10.10
CA ALA A 318 -25.74 5.63 -8.93
C ALA A 318 -24.23 5.83 -8.69
N ALA A 319 -23.42 5.79 -9.76
CA ALA A 319 -21.97 5.98 -9.69
C ALA A 319 -21.60 7.38 -9.22
N VAL A 320 -22.17 8.44 -9.83
CA VAL A 320 -21.86 9.84 -9.45
C VAL A 320 -22.41 10.22 -8.07
N ASN A 321 -23.52 9.61 -7.67
CA ASN A 321 -24.06 9.75 -6.31
C ASN A 321 -23.19 9.08 -5.25
N GLN A 322 -22.45 8.02 -5.60
CA GLN A 322 -21.43 7.46 -4.72
C GLN A 322 -20.17 8.34 -4.75
N ASN A 323 -19.62 8.60 -5.94
CA ASN A 323 -18.43 9.44 -6.14
C ASN A 323 -18.55 10.28 -7.42
N CYS A 324 -18.58 11.61 -7.26
CA CYS A 324 -18.75 12.55 -8.37
C CYS A 324 -17.66 12.49 -9.44
N PHE A 325 -16.45 11.98 -9.13
CA PHE A 325 -15.39 11.79 -10.13
C PHE A 325 -15.70 10.68 -11.13
N ALA A 326 -16.68 9.81 -10.86
CA ALA A 326 -17.20 8.87 -11.85
C ALA A 326 -17.77 9.54 -13.12
N PHE A 327 -18.09 10.84 -13.03
CA PHE A 327 -18.51 11.67 -14.15
C PHE A 327 -17.51 11.69 -15.31
N ASP A 328 -16.23 11.46 -15.00
CA ASP A 328 -15.14 11.38 -15.98
C ASP A 328 -15.32 10.22 -16.96
N PHE A 329 -16.08 9.20 -16.60
CA PHE A 329 -16.32 8.03 -17.46
C PHE A 329 -17.71 8.02 -18.08
N CYS A 330 -18.55 9.02 -17.77
CA CYS A 330 -19.84 9.23 -18.41
C CYS A 330 -19.65 9.59 -19.88
N SER A 331 -20.57 9.14 -20.72
CA SER A 331 -20.59 9.51 -22.14
C SER A 331 -20.96 10.97 -22.34
N ASN A 332 -20.73 11.49 -23.55
CA ASN A 332 -21.10 12.86 -23.90
C ASN A 332 -22.60 13.13 -23.72
N ALA A 333 -23.45 12.13 -24.02
CA ALA A 333 -24.90 12.25 -23.83
C ALA A 333 -25.26 12.44 -22.35
N LEU A 334 -24.65 11.67 -21.44
CA LEU A 334 -24.90 11.79 -20.00
C LEU A 334 -24.22 13.01 -19.37
N ARG A 335 -23.11 13.48 -19.94
CA ARG A 335 -22.48 14.76 -19.55
C ARG A 335 -23.33 15.97 -19.94
N ASP A 336 -24.32 15.77 -20.78
CA ASP A 336 -25.31 16.77 -21.15
C ASP A 336 -26.71 16.46 -20.61
N ASP A 337 -26.84 15.43 -19.75
CA ASP A 337 -28.08 15.09 -19.05
C ASP A 337 -28.18 15.90 -17.76
N PHE A 338 -29.33 16.55 -17.56
CA PHE A 338 -29.58 17.44 -16.43
C PHE A 338 -29.42 16.73 -15.08
N ASP A 339 -30.00 15.54 -14.89
CA ASP A 339 -30.00 14.88 -13.58
C ASP A 339 -28.60 14.44 -13.18
N ILE A 340 -27.82 13.93 -14.15
CA ILE A 340 -26.42 13.55 -13.93
C ILE A 340 -25.58 14.77 -13.58
N VAL A 341 -25.67 15.84 -14.38
CA VAL A 341 -24.86 17.05 -14.17
C VAL A 341 -25.23 17.70 -12.84
N SER A 342 -26.51 17.88 -12.54
CA SER A 342 -26.98 18.44 -11.26
C SER A 342 -26.49 17.64 -10.06
N ALA A 343 -26.55 16.30 -10.11
CA ALA A 343 -26.04 15.45 -9.02
C ALA A 343 -24.53 15.63 -8.78
N VAL A 344 -23.77 15.89 -9.83
CA VAL A 344 -22.31 16.09 -9.78
C VAL A 344 -21.96 17.50 -9.31
N VAL A 345 -22.57 18.53 -9.88
CA VAL A 345 -22.18 19.93 -9.60
C VAL A 345 -22.56 20.40 -8.20
N ILE A 346 -23.60 19.81 -7.60
CA ILE A 346 -23.97 20.07 -6.20
C ILE A 346 -22.83 19.66 -5.25
N LYS A 347 -22.08 18.61 -5.58
CA LYS A 347 -20.93 18.14 -4.80
C LYS A 347 -19.65 18.89 -5.16
N ASN A 348 -19.43 19.17 -6.44
CA ASN A 348 -18.25 19.89 -6.93
C ASN A 348 -18.57 20.71 -8.18
N GLY A 349 -18.78 22.02 -8.02
CA GLY A 349 -19.12 22.93 -9.12
C GLY A 349 -18.07 22.99 -10.23
N MET A 350 -16.80 22.67 -9.94
CA MET A 350 -15.72 22.69 -10.94
C MET A 350 -15.86 21.59 -12.00
N LEU A 351 -16.69 20.57 -11.77
CA LEU A 351 -16.97 19.52 -12.74
C LEU A 351 -17.87 20.00 -13.89
N LEU A 352 -18.47 21.19 -13.78
CA LEU A 352 -19.18 21.84 -14.89
C LEU A 352 -18.29 21.97 -16.15
N ARG A 353 -16.97 22.13 -15.98
CA ARG A 353 -16.02 22.19 -17.12
C ARG A 353 -16.05 20.95 -18.03
N LYS A 354 -16.54 19.82 -17.52
CA LYS A 354 -16.67 18.55 -18.25
C LYS A 354 -18.09 18.32 -18.80
N ALA A 355 -19.05 19.16 -18.43
CA ALA A 355 -20.42 19.05 -18.90
C ALA A 355 -20.54 19.47 -20.37
N GLY A 356 -21.59 18.96 -21.02
CA GLY A 356 -21.98 19.34 -22.37
C GLY A 356 -22.32 20.83 -22.49
N GLU A 357 -22.37 21.33 -23.72
CA GLU A 357 -22.64 22.74 -23.99
C GLU A 357 -24.04 23.16 -23.53
N ASN A 358 -25.05 22.30 -23.67
CA ASN A 358 -26.39 22.62 -23.24
C ASN A 358 -26.45 22.79 -21.72
N MET A 359 -25.73 21.95 -20.97
CA MET A 359 -25.65 22.08 -19.51
C MET A 359 -24.83 23.28 -19.05
N ARG A 360 -23.79 23.68 -19.78
CA ARG A 360 -23.06 24.93 -19.53
C ARG A 360 -23.87 26.19 -19.86
N ASN A 361 -24.92 26.05 -20.68
CA ASN A 361 -25.90 27.09 -20.97
C ASN A 361 -27.24 26.91 -20.22
N ASN A 362 -27.31 25.98 -19.25
CA ASN A 362 -28.52 25.74 -18.49
C ASN A 362 -28.57 26.65 -17.24
N GLU A 363 -29.60 27.48 -17.14
CA GLU A 363 -29.75 28.47 -16.07
C GLU A 363 -29.87 27.84 -14.67
N GLN A 364 -30.57 26.70 -14.54
CA GLN A 364 -30.72 26.01 -13.26
C GLN A 364 -29.38 25.43 -12.79
N VAL A 365 -28.64 24.77 -13.70
CA VAL A 365 -27.28 24.28 -13.42
C VAL A 365 -26.36 25.44 -13.06
N ALA A 366 -26.45 26.56 -13.77
CA ALA A 366 -25.67 27.76 -13.52
C ALA A 366 -25.90 28.31 -12.11
N LEU A 367 -27.16 28.40 -11.68
CA LEU A 367 -27.49 28.84 -10.33
C LEU A 367 -26.95 27.87 -9.27
N MET A 368 -27.01 26.55 -9.52
CA MET A 368 -26.45 25.53 -8.61
C MET A 368 -24.92 25.70 -8.48
N VAL A 369 -24.19 25.80 -9.59
CA VAL A 369 -22.72 25.87 -9.55
C VAL A 369 -22.23 27.15 -8.90
N VAL A 370 -22.81 28.31 -9.23
CA VAL A 370 -22.34 29.61 -8.71
C VAL A 370 -22.64 29.74 -7.21
N LYS A 371 -23.76 29.17 -6.74
CA LYS A 371 -24.06 29.09 -5.30
C LYS A 371 -23.06 28.21 -4.56
N GLN A 372 -22.65 27.08 -5.14
CA GLN A 372 -21.72 26.13 -4.54
C GLN A 372 -20.28 26.64 -4.57
N ASN A 373 -19.77 27.01 -5.75
CA ASN A 373 -18.43 27.54 -5.98
C ASN A 373 -18.45 28.58 -7.11
N ALA A 374 -18.18 29.84 -6.75
CA ALA A 374 -18.18 30.96 -7.68
C ALA A 374 -17.17 30.79 -8.82
N ASP A 375 -16.05 30.07 -8.62
CA ASP A 375 -15.04 29.84 -9.66
C ASP A 375 -15.58 29.02 -10.84
N ALA A 376 -16.67 28.28 -10.65
CA ALA A 376 -17.34 27.55 -11.72
C ALA A 376 -18.04 28.48 -12.73
N PHE A 377 -18.28 29.75 -12.36
CA PHE A 377 -18.84 30.78 -13.25
C PHE A 377 -18.06 30.91 -14.57
N GLN A 378 -16.74 30.68 -14.53
CA GLN A 378 -15.89 30.74 -15.72
C GLN A 378 -16.22 29.69 -16.80
N PHE A 379 -16.92 28.62 -16.43
CA PHE A 379 -17.28 27.53 -17.35
C PHE A 379 -18.68 27.68 -17.94
N LEU A 380 -19.44 28.71 -17.52
CA LEU A 380 -20.74 29.01 -18.10
C LEU A 380 -20.61 29.59 -19.50
N SER A 381 -21.66 29.44 -20.29
CA SER A 381 -21.78 30.10 -21.60
C SER A 381 -21.69 31.62 -21.48
N ASP A 382 -21.28 32.28 -22.56
CA ASP A 382 -21.20 33.75 -22.62
C ASP A 382 -22.56 34.41 -22.34
N GLN A 383 -23.65 33.77 -22.76
CA GLN A 383 -25.01 34.22 -22.49
C GLN A 383 -25.30 34.27 -20.99
N LEU A 384 -24.97 33.21 -20.25
CA LEU A 384 -25.20 33.15 -18.81
C LEU A 384 -24.20 34.01 -18.02
N ARG A 385 -22.96 34.16 -18.49
CA ARG A 385 -21.97 35.07 -17.88
C ARG A 385 -22.35 36.55 -18.02
N ASN A 386 -23.26 36.88 -18.95
CA ASN A 386 -23.84 38.22 -19.09
C ASN A 386 -25.14 38.42 -18.28
N GLN A 387 -25.68 37.38 -17.63
CA GLN A 387 -26.85 37.55 -16.79
C GLN A 387 -26.46 38.22 -15.47
N LYS A 388 -26.97 39.45 -15.27
CA LYS A 388 -26.68 40.30 -14.10
C LYS A 388 -26.86 39.57 -12.76
N HIS A 389 -27.96 38.82 -12.61
CA HIS A 389 -28.23 38.08 -11.37
C HIS A 389 -27.19 36.99 -11.09
N LEU A 390 -26.81 36.17 -12.08
CA LEU A 390 -25.79 35.14 -11.91
C LEU A 390 -24.41 35.74 -11.63
N ALA A 391 -24.06 36.78 -12.39
CA ALA A 391 -22.81 37.49 -12.17
C ALA A 391 -22.73 38.11 -10.77
N LEU A 392 -23.83 38.72 -10.29
CA LEU A 392 -23.90 39.29 -8.94
C LEU A 392 -23.64 38.22 -7.86
N ILE A 393 -24.26 37.04 -7.97
CA ILE A 393 -24.01 35.94 -7.02
C ILE A 393 -22.54 35.49 -7.08
N ALA A 394 -21.96 35.42 -8.28
CA ALA A 394 -20.57 35.01 -8.46
C ALA A 394 -19.59 36.00 -7.83
N VAL A 395 -19.73 37.30 -8.13
CA VAL A 395 -18.81 38.33 -7.65
C VAL A 395 -18.95 38.60 -6.15
N ALA A 396 -20.16 38.44 -5.58
CA ALA A 396 -20.38 38.56 -4.14
C ALA A 396 -19.62 37.49 -3.34
N LYS A 397 -19.35 36.32 -3.94
CA LYS A 397 -18.53 35.25 -3.35
C LYS A 397 -17.04 35.40 -3.69
N ASN A 398 -16.72 35.76 -4.92
CA ASN A 398 -15.35 35.99 -5.38
C ASN A 398 -15.32 37.13 -6.42
N GLY A 399 -14.86 38.32 -6.02
CA GLY A 399 -14.86 39.53 -6.83
C GLY A 399 -14.08 39.41 -8.14
N LEU A 400 -13.09 38.50 -8.19
CA LEU A 400 -12.32 38.24 -9.40
C LEU A 400 -13.12 37.51 -10.48
N MET A 401 -14.34 37.01 -10.18
CA MET A 401 -15.22 36.44 -11.21
C MET A 401 -15.66 37.47 -12.24
N LEU A 402 -15.55 38.76 -11.95
CA LEU A 402 -15.80 39.83 -12.90
C LEU A 402 -14.96 39.68 -14.18
N LYS A 403 -13.75 39.12 -14.09
CA LYS A 403 -12.87 38.84 -15.24
C LYS A 403 -13.46 37.88 -16.28
N TYR A 404 -14.44 37.07 -15.87
CA TYR A 404 -15.15 36.15 -16.75
C TYR A 404 -16.52 36.69 -17.16
N ALA A 405 -17.03 37.74 -16.53
CA ALA A 405 -18.28 38.35 -16.95
C ALA A 405 -18.11 38.99 -18.33
N GLY A 406 -19.20 39.13 -19.10
CA GLY A 406 -19.15 39.89 -20.35
C GLY A 406 -19.30 41.40 -20.12
N ASP A 407 -19.12 42.17 -21.19
CA ASP A 407 -18.96 43.63 -21.12
C ASP A 407 -20.15 44.32 -20.43
N SER A 408 -21.38 43.88 -20.74
CA SER A 408 -22.60 44.44 -20.15
C SER A 408 -22.63 44.39 -18.60
N VAL A 409 -21.96 43.41 -18.01
CA VAL A 409 -21.85 43.23 -16.56
C VAL A 409 -20.65 44.03 -16.01
N ARG A 410 -19.55 44.11 -16.76
CA ARG A 410 -18.35 44.89 -16.38
C ARG A 410 -18.59 46.39 -16.41
N SER A 411 -19.58 46.85 -17.18
CA SER A 411 -20.05 48.23 -17.20
C SER A 411 -21.21 48.48 -16.23
N ASP A 412 -21.74 47.45 -15.55
CA ASP A 412 -22.78 47.61 -14.55
C ASP A 412 -22.17 48.04 -13.20
N LYS A 413 -22.31 49.33 -12.90
CA LYS A 413 -21.74 49.93 -11.69
C LYS A 413 -22.13 49.19 -10.41
N PHE A 414 -23.36 48.68 -10.29
CA PHE A 414 -23.80 48.00 -9.08
C PHE A 414 -23.04 46.68 -8.86
N ILE A 415 -22.93 45.87 -9.92
CA ILE A 415 -22.19 44.59 -9.87
C ILE A 415 -20.70 44.84 -9.66
N VAL A 416 -20.14 45.86 -10.33
CA VAL A 416 -18.75 46.27 -10.19
C VAL A 416 -18.41 46.67 -8.75
N LEU A 417 -19.24 47.53 -8.13
CA LEU A 417 -19.03 47.93 -6.75
C LEU A 417 -19.08 46.71 -5.81
N GLU A 418 -19.98 45.76 -6.04
CA GLU A 418 -20.04 44.53 -5.26
C GLU A 418 -18.79 43.66 -5.45
N ALA A 419 -18.31 43.51 -6.69
CA ALA A 419 -17.07 42.79 -6.98
C ALA A 419 -15.85 43.42 -6.29
N ILE A 420 -15.76 44.74 -6.30
CA ILE A 420 -14.68 45.50 -5.68
C ILE A 420 -14.72 45.42 -4.15
N LYS A 421 -15.92 45.50 -3.54
CA LYS A 421 -16.09 45.27 -2.09
C LYS A 421 -15.54 43.91 -1.67
N GLN A 422 -15.74 42.89 -2.51
CA GLN A 422 -15.20 41.56 -2.26
C GLN A 422 -13.66 41.55 -2.44
N ASN A 423 -13.16 42.09 -3.56
CA ASN A 423 -11.72 42.17 -3.85
C ASN A 423 -11.38 43.37 -4.74
N GLY A 424 -10.62 44.32 -4.20
CA GLY A 424 -10.24 45.56 -4.88
C GLY A 424 -9.46 45.37 -6.18
N LEU A 425 -8.79 44.21 -6.37
CA LEU A 425 -8.13 43.90 -7.65
C LEU A 425 -9.13 43.66 -8.79
N ALA A 426 -10.43 43.49 -8.49
CA ALA A 426 -11.46 43.39 -9.52
C ALA A 426 -11.49 44.64 -10.43
N LEU A 427 -10.97 45.79 -9.95
CA LEU A 427 -10.82 47.02 -10.75
C LEU A 427 -10.09 46.80 -12.08
N GLU A 428 -9.17 45.84 -12.16
CA GLU A 428 -8.48 45.45 -13.40
C GLU A 428 -9.46 45.14 -14.54
N PHE A 429 -10.54 44.44 -14.21
CA PHE A 429 -11.50 43.88 -15.16
C PHE A 429 -12.75 44.74 -15.35
N VAL A 430 -12.80 45.90 -14.71
CA VAL A 430 -13.89 46.85 -14.86
C VAL A 430 -13.82 47.52 -16.24
N ASP A 431 -14.98 47.88 -16.78
CA ASP A 431 -15.06 48.69 -18.01
C ASP A 431 -14.28 50.01 -17.87
N GLU A 432 -13.60 50.44 -18.94
CA GLU A 432 -12.75 51.64 -18.93
C GLU A 432 -13.54 52.90 -18.51
N GLY A 433 -14.81 53.01 -18.89
CA GLY A 433 -15.66 54.12 -18.49
C GLY A 433 -15.81 54.23 -16.96
N LEU A 434 -15.94 53.10 -16.27
CA LEU A 434 -16.08 53.08 -14.80
C LEU A 434 -14.74 53.23 -14.06
N LYS A 435 -13.59 52.99 -14.71
CA LYS A 435 -12.26 53.26 -14.13
C LYS A 435 -11.97 54.76 -13.99
N THR A 436 -12.73 55.62 -14.66
CA THR A 436 -12.71 57.09 -14.45
C THR A 436 -13.57 57.53 -13.26
N SER A 437 -14.41 56.64 -12.72
CA SER A 437 -15.32 56.98 -11.62
C SER A 437 -14.55 57.03 -10.30
N VAL A 438 -14.46 58.22 -9.71
CA VAL A 438 -13.82 58.43 -8.40
C VAL A 438 -14.40 57.48 -7.36
N GLU A 439 -15.72 57.32 -7.28
CA GLU A 439 -16.36 56.42 -6.31
C GLU A 439 -15.89 54.95 -6.45
N VAL A 440 -15.82 54.44 -7.68
CA VAL A 440 -15.41 53.06 -7.97
C VAL A 440 -13.94 52.85 -7.60
N VAL A 441 -13.08 53.80 -7.99
CA VAL A 441 -11.64 53.73 -7.73
C VAL A 441 -11.31 53.95 -6.25
N GLU A 442 -12.01 54.85 -5.57
CA GLU A 442 -11.88 55.05 -4.11
C GLU A 442 -12.24 53.77 -3.37
N LEU A 443 -13.37 53.15 -3.70
CA LEU A 443 -13.75 51.88 -3.09
C LEU A 443 -12.70 50.79 -3.30
N ALA A 444 -12.15 50.68 -4.52
CA ALA A 444 -11.10 49.71 -4.82
C ALA A 444 -9.81 49.98 -4.06
N PHE A 445 -9.41 51.24 -3.96
CA PHE A 445 -8.23 51.67 -3.23
C PHE A 445 -8.34 51.31 -1.74
N TYR A 446 -9.47 51.62 -1.10
CA TYR A 446 -9.66 51.33 0.32
C TYR A 446 -9.83 49.84 0.62
N ASN A 447 -10.31 49.05 -0.33
CA ASN A 447 -10.27 47.60 -0.20
C ASN A 447 -8.83 47.06 -0.32
N ARG A 448 -8.09 47.53 -1.34
CA ARG A 448 -6.69 47.15 -1.59
C ARG A 448 -5.95 48.22 -2.39
N PHE A 449 -5.03 48.94 -1.74
CA PHE A 449 -4.34 50.11 -2.32
C PHE A 449 -3.69 49.87 -3.69
N ILE A 450 -3.12 48.68 -3.92
CA ILE A 450 -2.44 48.35 -5.17
C ILE A 450 -3.40 48.22 -6.37
N SER A 451 -4.72 48.19 -6.14
CA SER A 451 -5.73 48.25 -7.20
C SER A 451 -5.64 49.56 -7.99
N PHE A 452 -5.17 50.65 -7.38
CA PHE A 452 -5.10 51.96 -8.02
C PHE A 452 -4.21 51.99 -9.27
N LYS A 453 -3.29 51.03 -9.42
CA LYS A 453 -2.52 50.87 -10.67
C LYS A 453 -3.43 50.69 -11.91
N TYR A 454 -4.64 50.18 -11.72
CA TYR A 454 -5.66 49.97 -12.75
C TYR A 454 -6.63 51.15 -12.92
N ALA A 455 -6.52 52.21 -12.11
CA ALA A 455 -7.32 53.41 -12.30
C ALA A 455 -7.00 54.08 -13.63
N ASP A 456 -7.94 54.85 -14.16
CA ASP A 456 -7.70 55.65 -15.37
C ASP A 456 -6.60 56.70 -15.15
N ASP A 457 -5.86 57.03 -16.20
CA ASP A 457 -4.75 57.98 -16.14
C ASP A 457 -5.19 59.39 -15.75
N SER A 458 -6.45 59.78 -16.03
CA SER A 458 -7.01 61.04 -15.54
C SER A 458 -7.00 61.15 -14.02
N LEU A 459 -7.33 60.06 -13.30
CA LEU A 459 -7.34 60.02 -11.84
C LEU A 459 -5.94 59.88 -11.25
N LYS A 460 -5.04 59.17 -11.95
CA LYS A 460 -3.61 59.10 -11.58
C LYS A 460 -2.91 60.46 -11.70
N ASN A 461 -3.45 61.37 -12.50
CA ASN A 461 -2.99 62.75 -12.63
C ASN A 461 -3.79 63.75 -11.77
N ASP A 462 -4.87 63.32 -11.10
CA ASP A 462 -5.65 64.20 -10.25
C ASP A 462 -4.97 64.40 -8.90
N LYS A 463 -4.39 65.59 -8.72
CA LYS A 463 -3.68 65.97 -7.50
C LYS A 463 -4.53 65.83 -6.23
N LYS A 464 -5.82 66.15 -6.26
CA LYS A 464 -6.69 66.08 -5.07
C LYS A 464 -6.93 64.63 -4.64
N ILE A 465 -7.12 63.75 -5.61
CA ILE A 465 -7.31 62.31 -5.36
C ILE A 465 -6.02 61.70 -4.82
N ILE A 466 -4.89 61.96 -5.47
CA ILE A 466 -3.60 61.46 -4.99
C ILE A 466 -3.29 62.00 -3.59
N GLU A 467 -3.55 63.28 -3.33
CA GLU A 467 -3.39 63.87 -2.00
C GLU A 467 -4.17 63.10 -0.93
N LYS A 468 -5.45 62.81 -1.19
CA LYS A 468 -6.31 62.03 -0.28
C LYS A 468 -5.80 60.59 -0.07
N PHE A 469 -5.32 59.93 -1.13
CA PHE A 469 -4.84 58.54 -1.05
C PHE A 469 -3.47 58.42 -0.38
N VAL A 470 -2.59 59.39 -0.59
CA VAL A 470 -1.26 59.44 0.03
C VAL A 470 -1.34 59.48 1.55
N GLU A 471 -2.39 60.07 2.12
CA GLU A 471 -2.63 60.09 3.58
C GLU A 471 -2.81 58.68 4.16
N ASN A 472 -3.28 57.73 3.34
CA ASN A 472 -3.47 56.33 3.73
C ASN A 472 -2.29 55.44 3.31
N CYS A 473 -1.67 55.71 2.16
CA CYS A 473 -0.55 54.93 1.63
C CYS A 473 0.42 55.80 0.81
N GLY A 474 1.60 56.08 1.37
CA GLY A 474 2.63 56.88 0.71
C GLY A 474 3.17 56.28 -0.58
N LEU A 475 3.11 54.95 -0.74
CA LEU A 475 3.58 54.25 -1.95
C LEU A 475 2.67 54.42 -3.16
N ILE A 476 1.48 55.02 -2.99
CA ILE A 476 0.54 55.25 -4.11
C ILE A 476 1.15 56.12 -5.22
N VAL A 477 2.15 56.94 -4.89
CA VAL A 477 2.90 57.77 -5.86
C VAL A 477 3.64 56.95 -6.92
N GLU A 478 3.88 55.65 -6.69
CA GLU A 478 4.37 54.70 -7.70
C GLU A 478 3.46 54.66 -8.95
N TYR A 479 2.15 54.82 -8.75
CA TYR A 479 1.14 54.73 -9.80
C TYR A 479 0.63 56.09 -10.28
N ALA A 480 1.03 57.18 -9.63
CA ALA A 480 0.65 58.53 -10.05
C ALA A 480 1.39 58.95 -11.34
N SER A 481 0.90 60.00 -12.00
CA SER A 481 1.57 60.59 -13.17
C SER A 481 2.95 61.15 -12.81
N MET A 482 3.80 61.38 -13.83
CA MET A 482 5.12 61.97 -13.61
C MET A 482 5.02 63.41 -13.05
N ASP A 483 3.98 64.15 -13.42
CA ASP A 483 3.73 65.50 -12.90
C ASP A 483 3.47 65.47 -11.39
N ILE A 484 2.67 64.52 -10.92
CA ILE A 484 2.43 64.31 -9.49
C ILE A 484 3.70 63.84 -8.76
N ARG A 485 4.49 62.96 -9.38
CA ARG A 485 5.78 62.51 -8.82
C ARG A 485 6.85 63.61 -8.81
N ASN A 486 6.62 64.72 -9.51
CA ASN A 486 7.43 65.94 -9.48
C ASN A 486 6.91 67.00 -8.50
N ASP A 487 5.71 66.82 -7.94
CA ASP A 487 5.10 67.77 -7.02
C ASP A 487 5.71 67.64 -5.61
N LYS A 488 6.43 68.68 -5.18
CA LYS A 488 7.10 68.71 -3.86
C LYS A 488 6.13 68.56 -2.69
N TYR A 489 4.90 69.06 -2.80
CA TYR A 489 3.91 68.98 -1.72
C TYR A 489 3.41 67.55 -1.55
N ILE A 490 3.03 66.88 -2.65
CA ILE A 490 2.61 65.47 -2.63
C ILE A 490 3.78 64.59 -2.18
N ALA A 491 4.98 64.84 -2.68
CA ALA A 491 6.18 64.11 -2.28
C ALA A 491 6.43 64.18 -0.77
N LEU A 492 6.33 65.36 -0.16
CA LEU A 492 6.49 65.52 1.29
C LEU A 492 5.42 64.74 2.07
N LYS A 493 4.15 64.76 1.64
CA LYS A 493 3.10 63.93 2.26
C LYS A 493 3.42 62.43 2.12
N ALA A 494 3.86 62.00 0.95
CA ALA A 494 4.16 60.60 0.65
C ALA A 494 5.32 60.05 1.48
N VAL A 495 6.44 60.76 1.53
CA VAL A 495 7.61 60.31 2.30
C VAL A 495 7.41 60.42 3.81
N LYS A 496 6.52 61.31 4.29
CA LYS A 496 6.10 61.36 5.69
C LYS A 496 5.26 60.15 6.10
N ASN A 497 4.43 59.64 5.19
CA ASN A 497 3.63 58.44 5.43
C ASN A 497 4.46 57.16 5.25
N ASN A 498 5.34 57.12 4.25
CA ASN A 498 6.25 56.00 3.99
C ASN A 498 7.51 56.49 3.25
N GLY A 499 8.66 56.47 3.92
CA GLY A 499 9.93 56.98 3.43
C GLY A 499 10.44 56.25 2.18
N LEU A 500 10.03 55.01 1.94
CA LEU A 500 10.38 54.28 0.71
C LEU A 500 9.68 54.86 -0.53
N ALA A 501 8.66 55.70 -0.37
CA ALA A 501 8.04 56.45 -1.47
C ALA A 501 9.06 57.29 -2.25
N LEU A 502 10.17 57.68 -1.62
CA LEU A 502 11.29 58.38 -2.25
C LEU A 502 11.80 57.66 -3.52
N ASN A 503 11.74 56.32 -3.56
CA ASN A 503 12.15 55.53 -4.72
C ASN A 503 11.39 55.90 -6.00
N TYR A 504 10.12 56.27 -5.85
CA TYR A 504 9.21 56.50 -6.97
C TYR A 504 9.13 57.96 -7.41
N LEU A 505 9.69 58.87 -6.61
CA LEU A 505 9.77 60.29 -6.96
C LEU A 505 10.80 60.55 -8.06
N SER A 506 10.71 61.74 -8.66
CA SER A 506 11.65 62.13 -9.71
C SER A 506 13.07 62.36 -9.19
N ASN A 507 14.05 62.28 -10.09
CA ASN A 507 15.46 62.53 -9.77
C ASN A 507 15.71 63.93 -9.19
N LYS A 508 14.87 64.91 -9.57
CA LYS A 508 14.91 66.26 -8.99
C LYS A 508 14.57 66.23 -7.50
N LEU A 509 13.49 65.54 -7.12
CA LEU A 509 13.06 65.46 -5.72
C LEU A 509 13.93 64.50 -4.89
N LYS A 510 14.53 63.48 -5.51
CA LYS A 510 15.57 62.65 -4.89
C LYS A 510 16.86 63.42 -4.56
N SER A 511 17.03 64.61 -5.13
CA SER A 511 18.11 65.55 -4.82
C SER A 511 17.65 66.70 -3.91
N ASP A 512 16.38 66.76 -3.52
CA ASP A 512 15.85 67.78 -2.63
C ASP A 512 16.13 67.40 -1.17
N ILE A 513 16.89 68.24 -0.48
CA ILE A 513 17.36 67.97 0.87
C ILE A 513 16.21 67.79 1.87
N ASP A 514 15.12 68.56 1.73
CA ASP A 514 13.99 68.52 2.68
C ASP A 514 13.24 67.20 2.55
N ILE A 515 12.97 66.79 1.31
CA ILE A 515 12.26 65.54 1.00
C ILE A 515 13.10 64.34 1.46
N VAL A 516 14.39 64.31 1.10
CA VAL A 516 15.27 63.21 1.48
C VAL A 516 15.44 63.13 3.00
N THR A 517 15.66 64.25 3.67
CA THR A 517 15.76 64.28 5.13
C THR A 517 14.48 63.75 5.77
N CYS A 518 13.32 64.17 5.26
CA CYS A 518 12.03 63.69 5.75
C CYS A 518 11.84 62.18 5.51
N ALA A 519 12.20 61.68 4.33
CA ALA A 519 12.12 60.26 3.98
C ALA A 519 13.03 59.40 4.85
N VAL A 520 14.27 59.84 5.05
CA VAL A 520 15.28 59.15 5.86
C VAL A 520 14.90 59.14 7.34
N ASN A 521 14.28 60.21 7.83
CA ASN A 521 13.75 60.31 9.19
C ASN A 521 12.52 59.42 9.44
N GLU A 522 11.76 59.09 8.40
CA GLU A 522 10.67 58.12 8.50
C GLU A 522 11.26 56.69 8.44
N ASN A 523 12.05 56.41 7.40
CA ASN A 523 12.72 55.13 7.20
C ASN A 523 14.15 55.34 6.67
N GLY A 524 15.15 54.99 7.49
CA GLY A 524 16.56 55.17 7.16
C GLY A 524 17.05 54.39 5.93
N GLU A 525 16.33 53.34 5.48
CA GLU A 525 16.66 52.63 4.24
C GLU A 525 16.35 53.46 2.99
N SER A 526 15.51 54.49 3.10
CA SER A 526 15.20 55.39 1.98
C SER A 526 16.43 56.15 1.46
N LEU A 527 17.50 56.26 2.27
CA LEU A 527 18.78 56.85 1.87
C LEU A 527 19.31 56.25 0.57
N GLN A 528 19.04 54.96 0.30
CA GLN A 528 19.48 54.29 -0.91
C GLN A 528 18.96 54.94 -2.20
N PHE A 529 17.80 55.61 -2.13
CA PHE A 529 17.13 56.25 -3.26
C PHE A 529 17.47 57.73 -3.42
N ALA A 530 18.15 58.33 -2.44
CA ALA A 530 18.62 59.71 -2.54
C ALA A 530 19.72 59.86 -3.59
N SER A 531 19.91 61.09 -4.09
CA SER A 531 20.98 61.40 -5.03
C SER A 531 22.36 61.15 -4.42
N GLU A 532 23.36 60.87 -5.27
CA GLU A 532 24.71 60.59 -4.81
C GLU A 532 25.29 61.73 -3.96
N GLU A 533 24.99 62.99 -4.28
CA GLU A 533 25.40 64.15 -3.49
C GLU A 533 24.86 64.04 -2.05
N LEU A 534 23.56 63.80 -1.89
CA LEU A 534 22.91 63.71 -0.59
C LEU A 534 23.34 62.47 0.20
N ARG A 535 23.61 61.35 -0.49
CA ARG A 535 24.18 60.15 0.13
C ARG A 535 25.61 60.35 0.64
N ASN A 536 26.27 61.46 0.32
CA ASN A 536 27.56 61.85 0.87
C ASN A 536 27.47 62.93 1.97
N LYS A 537 26.28 63.47 2.26
CA LYS A 537 26.09 64.47 3.33
C LYS A 537 26.06 63.79 4.70
N LYS A 538 27.06 64.10 5.53
CA LYS A 538 27.25 63.53 6.88
C LYS A 538 25.99 63.60 7.74
N GLU A 539 25.26 64.72 7.68
CA GLU A 539 24.02 64.92 8.44
C GLU A 539 22.93 63.89 8.08
N ILE A 540 22.67 63.67 6.79
CA ILE A 540 21.65 62.71 6.32
C ILE A 540 22.07 61.27 6.62
N ILE A 541 23.35 60.96 6.43
CA ILE A 541 23.88 59.62 6.71
C ILE A 541 23.77 59.33 8.21
N SER A 542 24.10 60.31 9.06
CA SER A 542 23.95 60.18 10.51
C SER A 542 22.48 59.97 10.90
N LEU A 543 21.54 60.62 10.20
CA LEU A 543 20.11 60.42 10.40
C LEU A 543 19.69 58.99 10.03
N ALA A 544 20.14 58.47 8.87
CA ALA A 544 19.85 57.10 8.46
C ALA A 544 20.43 56.05 9.43
N ALA A 545 21.65 56.30 9.93
CA ALA A 545 22.34 55.43 10.87
C ALA A 545 21.65 55.39 12.25
N LYS A 546 20.99 56.49 12.67
CA LYS A 546 20.20 56.52 13.92
C LYS A 546 19.04 55.51 13.92
N HIS A 547 18.38 55.29 12.79
CA HIS A 547 17.32 54.27 12.69
C HIS A 547 17.89 52.86 12.81
N LYS A 548 18.92 52.59 12.00
CA LYS A 548 19.64 51.32 12.02
C LYS A 548 21.04 51.55 11.49
N TYR A 549 22.03 51.19 12.29
CA TYR A 549 23.44 51.41 11.96
C TYR A 549 23.82 50.89 10.57
N THR A 550 23.30 49.72 10.18
CA THR A 550 23.57 49.09 8.89
C THR A 550 23.14 49.92 7.68
N ASN A 551 22.29 50.94 7.84
CA ASN A 551 21.85 51.82 6.76
C ASN A 551 23.00 52.65 6.17
N ILE A 552 24.12 52.77 6.89
CA ILE A 552 25.35 53.39 6.38
C ILE A 552 25.87 52.70 5.11
N LYS A 553 25.48 51.44 4.87
CA LYS A 553 25.78 50.73 3.61
C LYS A 553 25.22 51.46 2.38
N TYR A 554 24.23 52.32 2.55
CA TYR A 554 23.63 53.14 1.50
C TYR A 554 24.32 54.50 1.31
N ALA A 555 25.33 54.83 2.10
CA ALA A 555 26.13 56.03 1.90
C ALA A 555 26.82 56.04 0.51
N GLY A 556 27.05 57.24 0.01
CA GLY A 556 27.72 57.49 -1.26
C GLY A 556 29.20 57.11 -1.22
N LYS A 557 29.80 57.05 -2.40
CA LYS A 557 31.18 56.56 -2.60
C LYS A 557 32.22 57.44 -1.90
N LEU A 558 32.01 58.76 -1.90
CA LEU A 558 32.93 59.71 -1.28
C LEU A 558 32.94 59.54 0.24
N PHE A 559 31.77 59.42 0.86
CA PHE A 559 31.67 59.20 2.30
C PHE A 559 32.25 57.84 2.69
N LYS A 560 31.96 56.77 1.93
CA LYS A 560 32.56 55.44 2.15
C LYS A 560 34.09 55.43 2.09
N SER A 561 34.67 56.36 1.32
CA SER A 561 36.12 56.54 1.22
C SER A 561 36.70 57.48 2.27
N SER A 562 35.89 57.94 3.24
CA SER A 562 36.29 58.89 4.28
C SER A 562 36.65 58.20 5.59
N VAL A 563 37.43 58.90 6.43
CA VAL A 563 37.75 58.44 7.78
C VAL A 563 36.49 58.28 8.64
N ASP A 564 35.48 59.13 8.41
CA ASP A 564 34.23 59.11 9.17
C ASP A 564 33.50 57.78 8.97
N TYR A 565 33.40 57.27 7.74
CA TYR A 565 32.77 55.98 7.47
C TYR A 565 33.48 54.83 8.18
N VAL A 566 34.83 54.83 8.10
CA VAL A 566 35.62 53.79 8.76
C VAL A 566 35.45 53.85 10.28
N LEU A 567 35.45 55.05 10.85
CA LEU A 567 35.18 55.25 12.27
C LEU A 567 33.78 54.75 12.66
N TYR A 568 32.76 55.00 11.84
CA TYR A 568 31.43 54.44 12.07
C TYR A 568 31.49 52.90 12.15
N ILE A 569 32.08 52.21 11.17
CA ILE A 569 32.04 50.73 11.11
C ILE A 569 32.85 50.07 12.21
N VAL A 570 33.99 50.66 12.58
CA VAL A 570 34.84 50.09 13.64
C VAL A 570 34.30 50.36 15.04
N ASN A 571 33.50 51.43 15.22
CA ASN A 571 32.86 51.71 16.51
C ASN A 571 31.74 50.73 16.85
N GLU A 572 31.11 50.12 15.85
CA GLU A 572 30.12 49.06 16.06
C GLU A 572 30.77 47.69 16.22
N ASN A 573 31.75 47.39 15.37
CA ASN A 573 32.53 46.16 15.47
C ASN A 573 33.97 46.42 15.00
N GLY A 574 34.89 46.49 15.96
CA GLY A 574 36.30 46.77 15.72
C GLY A 574 36.97 45.77 14.77
N MET A 575 36.45 44.54 14.65
CA MET A 575 36.99 43.54 13.73
C MET A 575 36.80 43.90 12.25
N TYR A 576 35.92 44.84 11.90
CA TYR A 576 35.78 45.31 10.51
C TYR A 576 37.08 45.93 9.96
N LEU A 577 37.97 46.41 10.83
CA LEU A 577 39.27 46.94 10.42
C LEU A 577 40.08 45.95 9.58
N GLN A 578 39.87 44.63 9.75
CA GLN A 578 40.55 43.60 8.97
C GLN A 578 40.23 43.60 7.47
N TYR A 579 39.15 44.25 7.06
CA TYR A 579 38.70 44.34 5.67
C TYR A 579 39.01 45.68 5.02
N GLU A 580 39.48 46.67 5.78
CA GLU A 580 39.77 48.03 5.31
C GLU A 580 41.16 48.13 4.67
N ASP A 581 41.39 49.16 3.85
CA ASP A 581 42.69 49.43 3.24
C ASP A 581 43.80 49.65 4.27
N LEU A 582 45.05 49.35 3.89
CA LEU A 582 46.24 49.56 4.73
C LEU A 582 46.33 50.98 5.30
N LYS A 583 45.92 52.00 4.53
CA LYS A 583 45.90 53.40 4.97
C LYS A 583 45.05 53.63 6.22
N TRP A 584 43.95 52.88 6.40
CA TRP A 584 43.08 52.98 7.56
C TRP A 584 43.58 52.16 8.74
N ARG A 585 44.25 51.03 8.46
CA ARG A 585 44.94 50.21 9.46
C ARG A 585 46.17 50.90 10.05
N ASP A 586 46.76 51.84 9.32
CA ASP A 586 47.86 52.71 9.79
C ASP A 586 47.37 54.09 10.27
N ASN A 587 46.05 54.30 10.38
CA ASN A 587 45.49 55.53 10.95
C ASN A 587 45.28 55.37 12.47
N LYS A 588 46.01 56.16 13.28
CA LYS A 588 45.97 56.06 14.75
C LYS A 588 44.56 56.23 15.30
N VAL A 589 43.76 57.17 14.78
CA VAL A 589 42.41 57.44 15.28
C VAL A 589 41.47 56.27 15.00
N VAL A 590 41.52 55.72 13.78
CA VAL A 590 40.71 54.56 13.38
C VAL A 590 41.10 53.32 14.19
N LEU A 591 42.40 53.01 14.27
CA LEU A 591 42.85 51.85 15.02
C LEU A 591 42.52 51.97 16.51
N PHE A 592 42.71 53.16 17.09
CA PHE A 592 42.37 53.43 18.48
C PHE A 592 40.87 53.23 18.77
N ALA A 593 39.99 53.68 17.87
CA ALA A 593 38.55 53.42 17.96
C ALA A 593 38.23 51.92 17.85
N ALA A 594 38.85 51.22 16.89
CA ALA A 594 38.65 49.79 16.69
C ALA A 594 39.07 48.96 17.92
N VAL A 595 40.24 49.25 18.51
CA VAL A 595 40.72 48.52 19.70
C VAL A 595 39.93 48.83 20.97
N LYS A 596 39.35 50.03 21.06
CA LYS A 596 38.42 50.38 22.14
C LYS A 596 37.12 49.59 22.08
N ASN A 597 36.62 49.28 20.88
CA ASN A 597 35.47 48.40 20.69
C ASN A 597 35.87 46.91 20.89
N ASN A 598 36.95 46.47 20.24
CA ASN A 598 37.48 45.10 20.33
C ASN A 598 39.01 45.08 20.35
N GLY A 599 39.62 44.76 21.50
CA GLY A 599 41.08 44.81 21.68
C GLY A 599 41.86 43.92 20.72
N LEU A 600 41.28 42.82 20.22
CA LEU A 600 41.93 41.93 19.25
C LEU A 600 42.14 42.58 17.88
N SER A 601 41.42 43.68 17.59
CA SER A 601 41.58 44.44 16.36
C SER A 601 43.00 45.02 16.20
N LEU A 602 43.78 45.08 17.30
CA LEU A 602 45.19 45.47 17.29
C LEU A 602 46.01 44.64 16.29
N LYS A 603 45.68 43.35 16.10
CA LYS A 603 46.34 42.46 15.14
C LYS A 603 46.39 43.03 13.73
N TYR A 604 45.37 43.79 13.33
CA TYR A 604 45.25 44.31 11.98
C TYR A 604 45.90 45.68 11.81
N GLY A 605 46.31 46.35 12.89
CA GLY A 605 47.02 47.62 12.85
C GLY A 605 48.43 47.49 12.26
N SER A 606 48.94 48.59 11.70
CA SER A 606 50.32 48.65 11.22
C SER A 606 51.33 48.35 12.34
N GLU A 607 52.51 47.85 11.99
CA GLU A 607 53.57 47.59 12.98
C GLU A 607 53.91 48.83 13.79
N ARG A 608 54.04 49.99 13.12
CA ARG A 608 54.24 51.29 13.76
C ARG A 608 53.20 51.58 14.85
N LEU A 609 51.91 51.36 14.58
CA LEU A 609 50.86 51.60 15.57
C LEU A 609 50.72 50.50 16.62
N ARG A 610 51.21 49.28 16.35
CA ARG A 610 51.36 48.22 17.37
C ARG A 610 52.50 48.51 18.34
N CYS A 611 53.44 49.38 17.96
CA CYS A 611 54.47 49.96 18.84
C CYS A 611 54.03 51.31 19.45
N ASP A 612 52.77 51.76 19.26
CA ASP A 612 52.22 52.94 19.94
C ASP A 612 51.67 52.54 21.32
N LYS A 613 52.29 53.07 22.39
CA LYS A 613 51.99 52.70 23.78
C LYS A 613 50.52 52.96 24.15
N GLU A 614 49.92 54.05 23.67
CA GLU A 614 48.52 54.39 23.97
C GLU A 614 47.55 53.41 23.32
N VAL A 615 47.79 53.06 22.05
CA VAL A 615 46.96 52.07 21.32
C VAL A 615 47.10 50.68 21.95
N ALA A 616 48.32 50.28 22.33
CA ALA A 616 48.57 48.98 22.97
C ALA A 616 47.91 48.88 24.34
N LEU A 617 47.99 49.92 25.17
CA LEU A 617 47.29 49.97 26.46
C LEU A 617 45.77 49.89 26.27
N ALA A 618 45.20 50.67 25.35
CA ALA A 618 43.76 50.64 25.06
C ALA A 618 43.27 49.26 24.59
N ALA A 619 44.07 48.57 23.76
CA ALA A 619 43.74 47.23 23.26
C ALA A 619 43.77 46.17 24.38
N ILE A 620 44.79 46.18 25.24
CA ILE A 620 44.91 45.25 26.37
C ILE A 620 43.81 45.50 27.41
N GLU A 621 43.48 46.77 27.64
CA GLU A 621 42.42 47.17 28.56
C GLU A 621 41.06 46.61 28.14
N ASN A 622 40.75 46.65 26.83
CA ASN A 622 39.55 46.03 26.29
C ASN A 622 39.64 44.49 26.26
N ASN A 623 40.78 43.92 25.84
CA ASN A 623 40.98 42.48 25.76
C ASN A 623 42.43 42.08 26.05
N ALA A 624 42.66 41.33 27.15
CA ALA A 624 44.00 40.93 27.57
C ALA A 624 44.78 40.13 26.51
N TYR A 625 44.11 39.37 25.63
CA TYR A 625 44.75 38.61 24.56
C TYR A 625 45.35 39.49 23.46
N ALA A 626 44.98 40.77 23.39
CA ALA A 626 45.58 41.74 22.48
C ALA A 626 47.09 41.91 22.72
N TYR A 627 47.58 41.61 23.93
CA TYR A 627 49.01 41.61 24.27
C TYR A 627 49.85 40.78 23.28
N SER A 628 49.30 39.69 22.74
CA SER A 628 49.99 38.85 21.76
C SER A 628 50.38 39.60 20.48
N TYR A 629 49.63 40.64 20.13
CA TYR A 629 49.80 41.44 18.92
C TYR A 629 50.60 42.73 19.12
N VAL A 630 50.90 43.11 20.37
CA VAL A 630 51.77 44.26 20.69
C VAL A 630 53.17 44.03 20.09
N CYS A 631 53.77 45.11 19.62
CA CYS A 631 55.15 45.12 19.11
C CYS A 631 56.15 44.65 20.16
N ASN A 632 57.23 43.96 19.75
CA ASN A 632 58.17 43.36 20.69
C ASN A 632 58.85 44.39 21.60
N ASP A 633 59.08 45.61 21.08
CA ASP A 633 59.70 46.70 21.82
C ASP A 633 58.85 47.15 23.03
N LEU A 634 57.53 47.06 22.93
CA LEU A 634 56.59 47.42 24.00
C LEU A 634 56.24 46.26 24.93
N LYS A 635 56.54 45.00 24.58
CA LYS A 635 56.14 43.85 25.40
C LYS A 635 56.79 43.84 26.79
N ASN A 636 57.95 44.46 26.94
CA ASN A 636 58.68 44.54 28.20
C ASN A 636 58.47 45.89 28.93
N ASP A 637 57.65 46.79 28.38
CA ASP A 637 57.29 48.04 29.05
C ASP A 637 56.51 47.74 30.34
N CYS A 638 56.88 48.41 31.44
CA CYS A 638 56.33 48.13 32.76
C CYS A 638 54.81 48.32 32.82
N ASP A 639 54.29 49.38 32.19
CA ASP A 639 52.87 49.70 32.21
C ASP A 639 52.06 48.69 31.40
N ILE A 640 52.59 48.25 30.25
CA ILE A 640 51.97 47.22 29.40
C ILE A 640 51.91 45.86 30.12
N LEU A 641 53.02 45.44 30.74
CA LEU A 641 53.11 44.15 31.45
C LEU A 641 52.19 44.09 32.67
N ASP A 642 52.14 45.17 33.45
CA ASP A 642 51.30 45.26 34.63
C ASP A 642 49.82 45.25 34.26
N LEU A 643 49.43 45.99 33.20
CA LEU A 643 48.07 45.98 32.68
C LEU A 643 47.66 44.60 32.16
N TYR A 644 48.53 43.94 31.38
CA TYR A 644 48.27 42.60 30.85
C TYR A 644 48.10 41.57 31.96
N LYS A 645 48.99 41.53 32.96
CA LYS A 645 48.87 40.62 34.11
C LYS A 645 47.57 40.87 34.89
N LYS A 646 47.19 42.13 35.07
CA LYS A 646 45.94 42.53 35.74
C LYS A 646 44.71 42.05 34.98
N ARG A 647 44.61 42.35 33.67
CA ARG A 647 43.46 41.99 32.83
C ARG A 647 43.37 40.48 32.56
N LYS A 648 44.49 39.77 32.39
CA LYS A 648 44.52 38.31 32.19
C LYS A 648 43.94 37.53 33.37
N LYS A 649 44.19 37.98 34.61
CA LYS A 649 43.61 37.36 35.82
C LYS A 649 42.09 37.48 35.90
N ILE A 650 41.50 38.45 35.20
CA ILE A 650 40.05 38.74 35.21
C ILE A 650 39.31 37.97 34.09
N ALA A 651 40.02 37.51 33.06
CA ALA A 651 39.45 36.85 31.87
C ALA A 651 39.42 35.30 31.95
N ILE A 652 40.03 34.71 32.99
CA ILE A 652 39.96 33.28 33.36
C ILE A 652 38.87 33.14 34.41
#